data_AF-A0A2W1N3K8-F1
#
_entry.id   AF-A0A2W1N3K8-F1
#
_cell.length_a   1.000
_cell.length_b   1.000
_cell.length_c   1.000
_cell.angle_alpha   90.00
_cell.angle_beta   90.00
_cell.angle_gamma   90.00
#
_symmetry.space_group_name_H-M   'P 1'
#
loop_
_entity.id
_entity.type
_entity.pdbx_description
1 polymer ?
#
loop_
_entity_poly.entity_id
_entity_poly.type
_entity_poly.pdbx_seq_one_letter_code
_entity_poly.pdbx_strand_id
1 'polypeptide(L)'
;MKISIFISALMLQFGIVLHAQTTSYENPIMCAEHIEREKLSLENNAYRIQDSIDQVAFEIDYQSYLSSFSADDRSTYTIPVVVHVVHLGGVENISNAQINEAIETLNIDYNMLNSDLGNTVSAFSGITGNPSFEFVLATKDPNGNCHSGITRTASSTTFDTGMSNGSHDIVDAVVAQHGIWPQKDYLSIIVCIDPNGAAGYTYRPSNFFNPNQMYGAIFMRHDYMGTTGTSSNVARHTLSHEVGHWFNLAHCWGSTNSPGVGSSCSSDDNVTDTPNTIGWSSCNTAGVSCGSLDNVQNIMEYSYCSTMFTDGQAARMQTALLNSTAGRDNLSTSANLIASGVSNNTEEICEAIFTQTNSISCAGSSIEFSDISVHNITTRAWSFPGGTPSTSTDSNVVVSYNSPGQYPVTLTVSNASNQETVTLINSISVLDVPGESLPYFEGFENQSAFPDNISFSIDNPNNDFGWEVTNSTGSTGNHSLFLNNYSANGIDVDKFISGAIDLGNLTANHTVAFEFKYAYHKKDALDDEYLKFFVSNDCGETWVLRKSIHGSFLNSNVQNSSYAPADEDWKTVVVNNINDVYFVPNFRYKFEFSSSEGNNIYIDDINIVSPDYVGLDGTQNEGLAFASLYPNPTNGNSNLTLRGYDNMNISVTLYDINGARIQEMINTTVTNDNLSLQLETASLAKGVYLVNIKSDNKFETLKLIKQ
;
A
#
# COMPACT_ATOMS: atom_id res chain seq x y z
N MET A 1 50.58 -44.92 33.80
CA MET A 1 50.41 -45.96 32.75
C MET A 1 48.90 -46.06 32.50
N LYS A 2 48.28 -45.56 31.43
CA LYS A 2 48.70 -45.30 30.04
C LYS A 2 48.21 -43.92 29.56
N ILE A 3 48.94 -43.41 28.57
CA ILE A 3 48.78 -42.17 27.81
C ILE A 3 47.96 -42.46 26.54
N SER A 4 47.21 -41.46 26.05
CA SER A 4 47.04 -41.03 24.63
C SER A 4 45.62 -40.51 24.39
N ILE A 5 45.37 -39.20 24.27
CA ILE A 5 45.62 -38.22 23.17
C ILE A 5 44.37 -38.02 22.27
N PHE A 6 43.83 -36.79 22.39
CA PHE A 6 43.06 -35.92 21.47
C PHE A 6 42.61 -36.44 20.09
N ILE A 7 41.37 -36.09 19.71
CA ILE A 7 41.04 -35.15 18.62
C ILE A 7 39.70 -34.48 18.95
N SER A 8 39.72 -33.15 19.03
CA SER A 8 38.58 -32.26 19.22
C SER A 8 38.09 -31.74 17.86
N ALA A 9 36.86 -32.06 17.48
CA ALA A 9 36.12 -31.37 16.42
C ALA A 9 34.96 -30.62 17.08
N LEU A 10 35.13 -29.31 17.25
CA LEU A 10 34.10 -28.41 17.75
C LEU A 10 33.24 -27.98 16.56
N MET A 11 32.08 -28.61 16.35
CA MET A 11 31.04 -28.04 15.50
C MET A 11 30.42 -26.86 16.25
N LEU A 12 30.62 -25.63 15.75
CA LEU A 12 29.80 -24.48 16.12
C LEU A 12 28.39 -24.71 15.54
N GLN A 13 27.47 -25.06 16.42
CA GLN A 13 26.05 -25.08 16.12
C GLN A 13 25.56 -23.62 16.12
N PHE A 14 25.34 -23.03 14.94
CA PHE A 14 24.58 -21.79 14.81
C PHE A 14 23.14 -22.09 15.25
N GLY A 15 22.77 -21.64 16.45
CA GLY A 15 21.39 -21.61 16.90
C GLY A 15 20.65 -20.53 16.12
N ILE A 16 19.97 -20.93 15.05
CA ILE A 16 18.90 -20.12 14.45
C ILE A 16 17.77 -20.10 15.49
N VAL A 17 17.59 -18.95 16.15
CA VAL A 17 16.37 -18.69 16.92
C VAL A 17 15.26 -18.48 15.90
N LEU A 18 14.62 -19.58 15.51
CA LEU A 18 13.30 -19.55 14.91
C LEU A 18 12.36 -18.95 15.96
N HIS A 19 12.08 -17.65 15.83
CA HIS A 19 10.87 -17.08 16.39
C HIS A 19 9.71 -17.72 15.64
N ALA A 20 9.24 -18.86 16.14
CA ALA A 20 7.90 -19.31 15.83
C ALA A 20 6.96 -18.25 16.42
N GLN A 21 6.49 -17.33 15.57
CA GLN A 21 5.27 -16.60 15.87
C GLN A 21 4.18 -17.65 16.03
N THR A 22 3.83 -17.95 17.28
CA THR A 22 2.59 -18.64 17.57
C THR A 22 1.47 -17.67 17.22
N THR A 23 0.96 -17.76 15.99
CA THR A 23 -0.32 -17.15 15.64
C THR A 23 -1.36 -17.80 16.55
N SER A 24 -1.92 -17.02 17.46
CA SER A 24 -3.16 -17.39 18.14
C SER A 24 -4.21 -17.55 17.04
N TYR A 25 -4.67 -18.77 16.79
CA TYR A 25 -5.87 -19.01 15.99
C TYR A 25 -7.02 -18.34 16.74
N GLU A 26 -7.39 -17.12 16.31
CA GLU A 26 -8.69 -16.56 16.60
C GLU A 26 -9.76 -17.51 16.04
N ASN A 27 -10.92 -17.58 16.68
CA ASN A 27 -12.03 -18.37 16.17
C ASN A 27 -12.28 -18.00 14.71
N PRO A 28 -12.53 -18.98 13.83
CA PRO A 28 -12.67 -18.68 12.43
C PRO A 28 -13.90 -17.79 12.21
N ILE A 29 -13.79 -16.85 11.28
CA ILE A 29 -14.80 -15.84 11.00
C ILE A 29 -15.85 -16.48 10.09
N MET A 30 -17.12 -16.27 10.39
CA MET A 30 -18.22 -16.94 9.72
C MET A 30 -18.77 -16.05 8.59
N CYS A 31 -19.55 -16.65 7.68
CA CYS A 31 -20.34 -15.89 6.72
C CYS A 31 -21.45 -15.10 7.43
N ALA A 32 -21.98 -14.05 6.79
CA ALA A 32 -23.03 -13.20 7.34
C ALA A 32 -24.28 -13.04 6.47
N GLU A 33 -24.49 -13.90 5.44
CA GLU A 33 -25.64 -13.81 4.53
C GLU A 33 -26.98 -13.67 5.27
N HIS A 34 -27.22 -14.51 6.30
CA HIS A 34 -28.45 -14.45 7.08
C HIS A 34 -28.58 -13.17 7.91
N ILE A 35 -27.46 -12.67 8.46
CA ILE A 35 -27.42 -11.49 9.32
C ILE A 35 -27.75 -10.24 8.51
N GLU A 36 -27.07 -10.05 7.36
CA GLU A 36 -27.30 -8.88 6.50
C GLU A 36 -28.68 -8.92 5.85
N ARG A 37 -29.15 -10.10 5.44
CA ARG A 37 -30.51 -10.27 4.92
C ARG A 37 -31.57 -9.90 5.96
N GLU A 38 -31.42 -10.36 7.20
CA GLU A 38 -32.38 -10.07 8.28
C GLU A 38 -32.35 -8.58 8.65
N LYS A 39 -31.16 -7.98 8.79
CA LYS A 39 -30.98 -6.55 9.01
C LYS A 39 -31.71 -5.73 7.95
N LEU A 40 -31.48 -6.02 6.67
CA LEU A 40 -32.16 -5.32 5.58
C LEU A 40 -33.68 -5.53 5.59
N SER A 41 -34.16 -6.74 5.89
CA SER A 41 -35.59 -7.04 6.01
C SER A 41 -36.26 -6.25 7.15
N LEU A 42 -35.55 -6.02 8.26
CA LEU A 42 -36.03 -5.21 9.38
C LEU A 42 -36.06 -3.71 9.05
N GLU A 43 -35.07 -3.23 8.30
CA GLU A 43 -34.95 -1.82 7.91
C GLU A 43 -35.84 -1.45 6.72
N ASN A 44 -36.07 -2.38 5.79
CA ASN A 44 -36.75 -2.12 4.51
C ASN A 44 -37.91 -3.10 4.25
N ASN A 45 -39.14 -2.61 4.49
CA ASN A 45 -40.35 -3.40 4.29
C ASN A 45 -40.61 -3.78 2.82
N ALA A 46 -40.11 -3.00 1.85
CA ALA A 46 -40.26 -3.33 0.43
C ALA A 46 -39.38 -4.53 0.06
N TYR A 47 -38.13 -4.54 0.55
CA TYR A 47 -37.24 -5.70 0.42
C TYR A 47 -37.87 -6.95 1.03
N ARG A 48 -38.30 -6.89 2.30
CA ARG A 48 -38.89 -8.05 3.00
C ARG A 48 -40.07 -8.67 2.26
N ILE A 49 -40.96 -7.84 1.70
CA ILE A 49 -42.11 -8.32 0.91
C ILE A 49 -41.63 -8.95 -0.39
N GLN A 50 -40.72 -8.29 -1.10
CA GLN A 50 -40.24 -8.73 -2.40
C GLN A 50 -39.44 -10.04 -2.29
N ASP A 51 -38.53 -10.16 -1.33
CA ASP A 51 -37.77 -11.39 -1.04
C ASP A 51 -38.72 -12.56 -0.76
N SER A 52 -39.75 -12.38 0.07
CA SER A 52 -40.73 -13.43 0.33
C SER A 52 -41.51 -13.86 -0.92
N ILE A 53 -41.79 -12.95 -1.85
CA ILE A 53 -42.46 -13.27 -3.12
C ILE A 53 -41.50 -14.03 -4.04
N ASP A 54 -40.27 -13.54 -4.18
CA ASP A 54 -39.26 -14.11 -5.06
C ASP A 54 -38.86 -15.52 -4.61
N GLN A 55 -38.71 -15.77 -3.31
CA GLN A 55 -38.37 -17.10 -2.80
C GLN A 55 -39.49 -18.13 -3.05
N VAL A 56 -40.77 -17.72 -2.96
CA VAL A 56 -41.90 -18.60 -3.30
C VAL A 56 -41.96 -18.86 -4.81
N ALA A 57 -41.76 -17.81 -5.62
CA ALA A 57 -41.74 -17.95 -7.08
C ALA A 57 -40.59 -18.85 -7.53
N PHE A 58 -39.41 -18.66 -6.95
CA PHE A 58 -38.23 -19.48 -7.24
C PHE A 58 -38.46 -20.95 -6.89
N GLU A 59 -39.11 -21.24 -5.78
CA GLU A 59 -39.39 -22.63 -5.39
C GLU A 59 -40.29 -23.32 -6.42
N ILE A 60 -41.25 -22.61 -7.02
CA ILE A 60 -42.08 -23.14 -8.12
C ILE A 60 -41.20 -23.47 -9.34
N ASP A 61 -40.30 -22.56 -9.72
CA ASP A 61 -39.38 -22.75 -10.85
C ASP A 61 -38.42 -23.92 -10.61
N TYR A 62 -37.92 -24.07 -9.39
CA TYR A 62 -37.04 -25.16 -8.98
C TYR A 62 -37.75 -26.51 -9.04
N GLN A 63 -38.96 -26.63 -8.49
CA GLN A 63 -39.75 -27.87 -8.58
C GLN A 63 -40.12 -28.21 -10.03
N SER A 64 -40.39 -27.19 -10.86
CA SER A 64 -40.62 -27.37 -12.30
C SER A 64 -39.36 -27.89 -13.00
N TYR A 65 -38.20 -27.29 -12.72
CA TYR A 65 -36.91 -27.71 -13.27
C TYR A 65 -36.60 -29.17 -12.89
N LEU A 66 -36.71 -29.54 -11.61
CA LEU A 66 -36.51 -30.89 -11.10
C LEU A 66 -37.38 -31.95 -11.82
N SER A 67 -38.59 -31.60 -12.28
CA SER A 67 -39.47 -32.53 -12.99
C SER A 67 -38.97 -32.94 -14.37
N SER A 68 -38.06 -32.15 -14.95
CA SER A 68 -37.46 -32.35 -16.28
C SER A 68 -35.95 -32.59 -16.23
N PHE A 69 -35.37 -32.51 -15.04
CA PHE A 69 -33.94 -32.53 -14.78
C PHE A 69 -33.39 -33.97 -14.70
N SER A 70 -32.16 -34.16 -15.19
CA SER A 70 -31.35 -35.36 -15.00
C SER A 70 -29.91 -34.93 -14.67
N ALA A 71 -29.29 -35.57 -13.66
CA ALA A 71 -27.91 -35.30 -13.26
C ALA A 71 -26.89 -35.53 -14.39
N ASP A 72 -27.20 -36.47 -15.29
CA ASP A 72 -26.35 -36.82 -16.43
C ASP A 72 -26.48 -35.86 -17.63
N ASP A 73 -27.48 -34.98 -17.64
CA ASP A 73 -27.80 -34.10 -18.79
C ASP A 73 -27.45 -32.61 -18.53
N ARG A 74 -26.66 -32.30 -17.50
CA ARG A 74 -26.26 -30.92 -17.17
C ARG A 74 -25.38 -30.32 -18.27
N SER A 75 -25.78 -29.15 -18.76
CA SER A 75 -24.92 -28.33 -19.62
C SER A 75 -23.89 -27.58 -18.78
N THR A 76 -22.72 -27.33 -19.37
CA THR A 76 -21.72 -26.43 -18.80
C THR A 76 -22.07 -24.99 -19.15
N TYR A 77 -22.03 -24.10 -18.16
CA TYR A 77 -22.33 -22.68 -18.35
C TYR A 77 -21.15 -21.81 -17.94
N THR A 78 -20.71 -20.94 -18.85
CA THR A 78 -19.70 -19.93 -18.56
C THR A 78 -20.33 -18.68 -17.94
N ILE A 79 -19.69 -18.11 -16.92
CA ILE A 79 -20.19 -16.99 -16.12
C ILE A 79 -19.11 -15.90 -16.09
N PRO A 80 -19.39 -14.70 -16.62
CA PRO A 80 -18.47 -13.57 -16.55
C PRO A 80 -18.33 -13.07 -15.11
N VAL A 81 -17.11 -12.90 -14.63
CA VAL A 81 -16.79 -12.45 -13.28
C VAL A 81 -16.05 -11.11 -13.32
N VAL A 82 -16.35 -10.23 -12.38
CA VAL A 82 -15.54 -9.05 -12.09
C VAL A 82 -15.20 -9.00 -10.60
N VAL A 83 -13.94 -8.71 -10.29
CA VAL A 83 -13.45 -8.60 -8.91
C VAL A 83 -13.05 -7.15 -8.64
N HIS A 84 -13.67 -6.53 -7.64
CA HIS A 84 -13.42 -5.16 -7.22
C HIS A 84 -12.68 -5.17 -5.88
N VAL A 85 -11.40 -4.79 -5.86
CA VAL A 85 -10.59 -4.71 -4.62
C VAL A 85 -10.71 -3.31 -4.04
N VAL A 86 -11.25 -3.17 -2.84
CA VAL A 86 -11.33 -1.89 -2.12
C VAL A 86 -10.29 -1.90 -1.00
N HIS A 87 -9.35 -0.96 -1.00
CA HIS A 87 -8.16 -1.01 -0.15
C HIS A 87 -7.74 0.35 0.41
N LEU A 88 -6.84 0.33 1.40
CA LEU A 88 -6.05 1.48 1.88
C LEU A 88 -4.61 1.46 1.38
N GLY A 89 -4.26 0.46 0.56
CA GLY A 89 -2.92 0.31 -0.03
C GLY A 89 -2.02 -0.65 0.76
N GLY A 90 -2.58 -1.31 1.78
CA GLY A 90 -1.92 -2.35 2.56
C GLY A 90 -2.10 -3.75 1.96
N VAL A 91 -2.05 -4.76 2.84
CA VAL A 91 -2.12 -6.18 2.47
C VAL A 91 -3.45 -6.58 1.83
N GLU A 92 -4.52 -5.84 2.12
CA GLU A 92 -5.85 -6.01 1.54
C GLU A 92 -5.91 -5.69 0.04
N ASN A 93 -4.92 -4.97 -0.48
CA ASN A 93 -4.75 -4.75 -1.92
C ASN A 93 -4.20 -6.01 -2.60
N ILE A 94 -4.95 -7.11 -2.52
CA ILE A 94 -4.49 -8.47 -2.87
C ILE A 94 -4.00 -8.58 -4.31
N SER A 95 -2.99 -9.42 -4.55
CA SER A 95 -2.39 -9.56 -5.87
C SER A 95 -3.35 -10.19 -6.89
N ASN A 96 -3.13 -9.92 -8.18
CA ASN A 96 -3.86 -10.61 -9.26
C ASN A 96 -3.67 -12.13 -9.18
N ALA A 97 -2.52 -12.61 -8.69
CA ALA A 97 -2.26 -14.04 -8.51
C ALA A 97 -3.20 -14.66 -7.47
N GLN A 98 -3.43 -13.99 -6.33
CA GLN A 98 -4.38 -14.45 -5.32
C GLN A 98 -5.82 -14.47 -5.89
N ILE A 99 -6.22 -13.45 -6.65
CA ILE A 99 -7.53 -13.39 -7.30
C ILE A 99 -7.69 -14.54 -8.30
N ASN A 100 -6.72 -14.74 -9.20
CA ASN A 100 -6.77 -15.79 -10.22
C ASN A 100 -6.85 -17.18 -9.59
N GLU A 101 -6.08 -17.43 -8.53
CA GLU A 101 -6.11 -18.71 -7.81
C GLU A 101 -7.44 -18.92 -7.08
N ALA A 102 -8.07 -17.87 -6.55
CA ALA A 102 -9.41 -17.96 -5.98
C ALA A 102 -10.47 -18.32 -7.03
N ILE A 103 -10.39 -17.75 -8.25
CA ILE A 103 -11.29 -18.10 -9.36
C ILE A 103 -11.02 -19.54 -9.86
N GLU A 104 -9.76 -19.99 -9.87
CA GLU A 104 -9.42 -21.39 -10.17
C GLU A 104 -10.02 -22.35 -9.14
N THR A 105 -9.87 -22.05 -7.85
CA THR A 105 -10.47 -22.82 -6.75
C THR A 105 -12.00 -22.87 -6.87
N LEU A 106 -12.64 -21.74 -7.20
CA LEU A 106 -14.07 -21.67 -7.46
C LEU A 106 -14.48 -22.61 -8.60
N ASN A 107 -13.74 -22.61 -9.71
CA ASN A 107 -13.96 -23.53 -10.82
C ASN A 107 -13.78 -25.00 -10.42
N ILE A 108 -12.81 -25.31 -9.57
CA ILE A 108 -12.59 -26.67 -9.06
C ILE A 108 -13.82 -27.17 -8.30
N ASP A 109 -14.36 -26.35 -7.39
CA ASP A 109 -15.52 -26.71 -6.56
C ASP A 109 -16.80 -26.86 -7.40
N TYR A 110 -17.04 -25.94 -8.33
CA TYR A 110 -18.25 -25.92 -9.16
C TYR A 110 -18.23 -26.90 -10.35
N ASN A 111 -17.10 -27.56 -10.59
CA ASN A 111 -16.98 -28.64 -11.58
C ASN A 111 -16.67 -30.00 -10.95
N MET A 112 -16.72 -30.11 -9.61
CA MET A 112 -16.47 -31.36 -8.88
C MET A 112 -15.08 -31.95 -9.18
N LEU A 113 -14.07 -31.06 -9.33
CA LEU A 113 -12.69 -31.41 -9.64
C LEU A 113 -11.79 -31.39 -8.41
N ASN A 114 -12.37 -31.25 -7.22
CA ASN A 114 -11.66 -31.15 -5.97
C ASN A 114 -10.91 -32.45 -5.66
N SER A 115 -9.60 -32.32 -5.37
CA SER A 115 -8.73 -33.47 -5.14
C SER A 115 -9.09 -34.31 -3.91
N ASP A 116 -9.88 -33.73 -3.00
CA ASP A 116 -10.36 -34.35 -1.76
C ASP A 116 -11.80 -34.91 -1.86
N LEU A 117 -12.41 -34.93 -3.04
CA LEU A 117 -13.76 -35.47 -3.25
C LEU A 117 -13.88 -36.91 -2.74
N GLY A 118 -12.82 -37.71 -2.90
CA GLY A 118 -12.73 -39.09 -2.42
C GLY A 118 -12.78 -39.23 -0.89
N ASN A 119 -12.64 -38.14 -0.13
CA ASN A 119 -12.78 -38.11 1.32
C ASN A 119 -14.23 -37.90 1.78
N THR A 120 -15.18 -37.70 0.85
CA THR A 120 -16.60 -37.58 1.17
C THR A 120 -17.09 -38.86 1.86
N VAL A 121 -17.80 -38.72 2.98
CA VAL A 121 -18.41 -39.85 3.70
C VAL A 121 -19.24 -40.68 2.73
N SER A 122 -19.00 -42.00 2.72
CA SER A 122 -19.56 -42.93 1.74
C SER A 122 -21.10 -42.97 1.68
N ALA A 123 -21.78 -42.50 2.73
CA ALA A 123 -23.24 -42.37 2.74
C ALA A 123 -23.73 -41.26 1.79
N PHE A 124 -22.88 -40.27 1.50
CA PHE A 124 -23.21 -39.10 0.66
C PHE A 124 -22.54 -39.14 -0.73
N SER A 125 -21.65 -40.10 -1.00
CA SER A 125 -20.98 -40.20 -2.30
C SER A 125 -21.94 -40.43 -3.48
N GLY A 126 -23.16 -40.91 -3.22
CA GLY A 126 -24.19 -41.12 -4.23
C GLY A 126 -25.06 -39.90 -4.55
N ILE A 127 -24.86 -38.78 -3.84
CA ILE A 127 -25.62 -37.52 -4.01
C ILE A 127 -24.71 -36.34 -4.34
N THR A 128 -23.40 -36.56 -4.56
CA THR A 128 -22.46 -35.50 -4.94
C THR A 128 -22.84 -34.95 -6.30
N GLY A 129 -23.03 -33.63 -6.38
CA GLY A 129 -23.48 -32.96 -7.60
C GLY A 129 -22.41 -32.05 -8.19
N ASN A 130 -22.37 -32.03 -9.53
CA ASN A 130 -21.58 -31.10 -10.32
C ASN A 130 -22.48 -29.95 -10.84
N PRO A 131 -22.36 -28.71 -10.32
CA PRO A 131 -23.06 -27.54 -10.86
C PRO A 131 -22.78 -27.23 -12.33
N SER A 132 -21.57 -27.56 -12.81
CA SER A 132 -21.08 -27.34 -14.18
C SER A 132 -21.02 -25.86 -14.57
N PHE A 133 -20.49 -25.03 -13.66
CA PHE A 133 -20.26 -23.61 -13.89
C PHE A 133 -18.78 -23.32 -14.11
N GLU A 134 -18.47 -22.57 -15.16
CA GLU A 134 -17.13 -22.08 -15.46
C GLU A 134 -17.08 -20.56 -15.25
N PHE A 135 -16.35 -20.11 -14.24
CA PHE A 135 -16.18 -18.71 -13.89
C PHE A 135 -14.94 -18.16 -14.60
N VAL A 136 -15.14 -17.09 -15.37
CA VAL A 136 -14.07 -16.48 -16.17
C VAL A 136 -14.07 -14.99 -15.91
N LEU A 137 -12.91 -14.42 -15.55
CA LEU A 137 -12.77 -12.97 -15.42
C LEU A 137 -13.16 -12.31 -16.75
N ALA A 138 -14.05 -11.32 -16.68
CA ALA A 138 -14.53 -10.58 -17.82
C ALA A 138 -13.36 -9.83 -18.48
N THR A 139 -13.28 -9.92 -19.80
CA THR A 139 -12.20 -9.32 -20.58
C THR A 139 -12.61 -7.99 -21.21
N LYS A 140 -13.88 -7.62 -21.03
CA LYS A 140 -14.45 -6.32 -21.40
C LYS A 140 -15.23 -5.71 -20.27
N ASP A 141 -15.14 -4.39 -20.14
CA ASP A 141 -15.97 -3.59 -19.26
C ASP A 141 -17.42 -3.47 -19.81
N PRO A 142 -18.36 -2.91 -19.02
CA PRO A 142 -19.75 -2.70 -19.46
C PRO A 142 -19.91 -1.77 -20.68
N ASN A 143 -18.89 -0.99 -21.03
CA ASN A 143 -18.88 -0.12 -22.21
C ASN A 143 -18.27 -0.83 -23.45
N GLY A 144 -17.78 -2.07 -23.28
CA GLY A 144 -17.17 -2.88 -24.33
C GLY A 144 -15.67 -2.63 -24.52
N ASN A 145 -15.02 -1.87 -23.64
CA ASN A 145 -13.57 -1.65 -23.68
C ASN A 145 -12.84 -2.87 -23.10
N CYS A 146 -11.64 -3.16 -23.60
CA CYS A 146 -10.81 -4.23 -23.02
C CYS A 146 -10.51 -3.94 -21.54
N HIS A 147 -10.66 -4.94 -20.68
CA HIS A 147 -10.49 -4.81 -19.24
C HIS A 147 -10.01 -6.13 -18.61
N SER A 148 -9.33 -6.09 -17.48
CA SER A 148 -8.77 -7.29 -16.80
C SER A 148 -9.77 -8.13 -16.00
N GLY A 149 -11.02 -7.70 -15.93
CA GLY A 149 -11.99 -8.20 -14.94
C GLY A 149 -11.63 -7.87 -13.48
N ILE A 150 -10.61 -7.06 -13.21
CA ILE A 150 -10.17 -6.68 -11.86
C ILE A 150 -10.10 -5.17 -11.75
N THR A 151 -10.83 -4.57 -10.80
CA THR A 151 -10.71 -3.13 -10.47
C THR A 151 -10.11 -2.95 -9.08
N ARG A 152 -9.51 -1.78 -8.84
CA ARG A 152 -8.95 -1.41 -7.52
C ARG A 152 -9.42 -0.02 -7.12
N THR A 153 -9.88 0.13 -5.88
CA THR A 153 -10.45 1.37 -5.34
C THR A 153 -9.81 1.69 -4.00
N ALA A 154 -8.98 2.74 -3.95
CA ALA A 154 -8.45 3.26 -2.69
C ALA A 154 -9.58 4.00 -1.94
N SER A 155 -10.07 3.43 -0.82
CA SER A 155 -11.18 4.00 -0.06
C SER A 155 -11.27 3.41 1.35
N SER A 156 -11.63 4.25 2.33
CA SER A 156 -11.94 3.82 3.70
C SER A 156 -13.19 2.97 3.82
N THR A 157 -14.05 2.96 2.78
CA THR A 157 -15.23 2.07 2.70
C THR A 157 -14.87 0.58 2.63
N THR A 158 -13.57 0.25 2.55
CA THR A 158 -13.07 -1.13 2.73
C THR A 158 -13.42 -1.74 4.10
N PHE A 159 -13.74 -0.90 5.10
CA PHE A 159 -14.48 -1.31 6.28
C PHE A 159 -15.96 -1.17 5.98
N ASP A 160 -16.53 -2.22 5.41
CA ASP A 160 -17.92 -2.20 5.01
C ASP A 160 -18.85 -2.21 6.24
N THR A 161 -20.01 -1.56 6.10
CA THR A 161 -21.02 -1.42 7.15
C THR A 161 -22.35 -2.11 6.80
N GLY A 162 -22.34 -2.90 5.72
CA GLY A 162 -23.52 -3.54 5.14
C GLY A 162 -24.45 -2.54 4.44
N MET A 163 -25.52 -3.06 3.84
CA MET A 163 -26.49 -2.22 3.14
C MET A 163 -27.39 -1.47 4.12
N SER A 164 -27.71 -0.21 3.82
CA SER A 164 -28.66 0.60 4.57
C SER A 164 -29.67 1.25 3.64
N ASN A 165 -30.96 1.00 3.86
CA ASN A 165 -32.07 1.54 3.04
C ASN A 165 -31.93 1.36 1.51
N GLY A 166 -31.19 0.34 1.05
CA GLY A 166 -30.99 0.04 -0.37
C GLY A 166 -29.81 0.76 -1.03
N SER A 167 -28.94 1.42 -0.27
CA SER A 167 -27.61 1.93 -0.70
C SER A 167 -26.51 1.27 0.12
N HIS A 168 -25.29 1.24 -0.44
CA HIS A 168 -24.18 0.46 0.07
C HIS A 168 -22.87 1.20 -0.22
N ASP A 169 -22.28 1.82 0.80
CA ASP A 169 -21.18 2.80 0.63
C ASP A 169 -19.98 2.23 -0.14
N ILE A 170 -19.58 0.98 0.13
CA ILE A 170 -18.47 0.33 -0.61
C ILE A 170 -18.82 0.07 -2.08
N VAL A 171 -20.08 -0.25 -2.41
CA VAL A 171 -20.53 -0.39 -3.81
C VAL A 171 -20.52 0.98 -4.48
N ASP A 172 -21.03 2.01 -3.80
CA ASP A 172 -21.08 3.38 -4.30
C ASP A 172 -19.66 3.93 -4.57
N ALA A 173 -18.69 3.59 -3.72
CA ALA A 173 -17.28 3.92 -3.93
C ALA A 173 -16.69 3.26 -5.19
N VAL A 174 -17.00 1.98 -5.43
CA VAL A 174 -16.58 1.27 -6.66
C VAL A 174 -17.25 1.89 -7.88
N VAL A 175 -18.56 2.12 -7.82
CA VAL A 175 -19.34 2.71 -8.93
C VAL A 175 -18.84 4.11 -9.29
N ALA A 176 -18.48 4.92 -8.28
CA ALA A 176 -17.96 6.27 -8.50
C ALA A 176 -16.65 6.28 -9.32
N GLN A 177 -15.81 5.25 -9.21
CA GLN A 177 -14.52 5.16 -9.89
C GLN A 177 -14.56 4.36 -11.19
N HIS A 178 -15.29 3.24 -11.20
CA HIS A 178 -15.24 2.24 -12.28
C HIS A 178 -16.55 2.10 -13.06
N GLY A 179 -17.56 2.90 -12.69
CA GLY A 179 -18.90 2.77 -13.25
C GLY A 179 -19.64 1.53 -12.77
N ILE A 180 -20.81 1.30 -13.34
CA ILE A 180 -21.69 0.20 -12.94
C ILE A 180 -21.40 -1.03 -13.79
N TRP A 181 -21.12 -2.15 -13.13
CA TRP A 181 -21.07 -3.49 -13.70
C TRP A 181 -22.39 -4.21 -13.43
N PRO A 182 -23.33 -4.29 -14.39
CA PRO A 182 -24.68 -4.79 -14.12
C PRO A 182 -24.67 -6.24 -13.61
N GLN A 183 -25.35 -6.52 -12.48
CA GLN A 183 -25.43 -7.89 -11.92
C GLN A 183 -26.08 -8.92 -12.85
N LYS A 184 -26.88 -8.47 -13.84
CA LYS A 184 -27.44 -9.35 -14.89
C LYS A 184 -26.40 -9.80 -15.92
N ASP A 185 -25.30 -9.07 -16.05
CA ASP A 185 -24.26 -9.26 -17.07
C ASP A 185 -22.98 -9.86 -16.45
N TYR A 186 -22.71 -9.58 -15.17
CA TYR A 186 -21.50 -10.00 -14.46
C TYR A 186 -21.82 -10.50 -13.04
N LEU A 187 -21.08 -11.52 -12.59
CA LEU A 187 -20.94 -11.85 -11.17
C LEU A 187 -19.90 -10.90 -10.55
N SER A 188 -20.36 -9.94 -9.75
CA SER A 188 -19.48 -9.01 -9.03
C SER A 188 -19.05 -9.54 -7.67
N ILE A 189 -17.74 -9.58 -7.44
CA ILE A 189 -17.11 -9.91 -6.15
C ILE A 189 -16.37 -8.67 -5.66
N ILE A 190 -16.71 -8.16 -4.49
CA ILE A 190 -16.07 -7.01 -3.84
C ILE A 190 -15.19 -7.55 -2.71
N VAL A 191 -13.89 -7.29 -2.78
CA VAL A 191 -12.91 -7.70 -1.77
C VAL A 191 -12.52 -6.51 -0.92
N CYS A 192 -12.54 -6.66 0.40
CA CYS A 192 -12.30 -5.57 1.36
C CYS A 192 -11.60 -6.04 2.65
N ILE A 193 -11.26 -5.10 3.55
CA ILE A 193 -10.65 -5.39 4.86
C ILE A 193 -11.65 -6.10 5.76
N ASP A 194 -12.87 -5.60 5.83
CA ASP A 194 -13.88 -6.07 6.76
C ASP A 194 -15.27 -5.99 6.13
N PRO A 195 -15.84 -7.11 5.64
CA PRO A 195 -17.20 -7.14 5.09
C PRO A 195 -18.21 -7.19 6.26
N ASN A 196 -18.33 -6.08 7.00
CA ASN A 196 -19.20 -5.93 8.17
C ASN A 196 -19.03 -7.02 9.25
N GLY A 197 -17.77 -7.41 9.54
CA GLY A 197 -17.41 -8.40 10.56
C GLY A 197 -17.40 -9.85 10.08
N ALA A 198 -17.65 -10.11 8.79
CA ALA A 198 -17.78 -11.44 8.22
C ALA A 198 -16.51 -11.94 7.50
N ALA A 199 -16.48 -13.23 7.19
CA ALA A 199 -15.52 -13.79 6.22
C ALA A 199 -15.96 -13.48 4.78
N GLY A 200 -17.28 -13.49 4.56
CA GLY A 200 -17.95 -13.05 3.37
C GLY A 200 -19.46 -13.03 3.59
N TYR A 201 -20.17 -12.36 2.70
CA TYR A 201 -21.62 -12.46 2.62
C TYR A 201 -22.09 -12.07 1.21
N THR A 202 -23.34 -12.40 0.91
CA THR A 202 -24.06 -11.86 -0.23
C THR A 202 -25.55 -11.77 0.10
N TYR A 203 -26.38 -11.43 -0.89
CA TYR A 203 -27.82 -11.56 -0.80
C TYR A 203 -28.28 -12.62 -1.79
N ARG A 204 -29.17 -13.52 -1.35
CA ARG A 204 -29.84 -14.45 -2.26
C ARG A 204 -30.65 -13.68 -3.32
N PRO A 205 -30.91 -14.29 -4.50
CA PRO A 205 -31.61 -13.61 -5.58
C PRO A 205 -32.93 -12.97 -5.15
N SER A 206 -33.09 -11.68 -5.45
CA SER A 206 -34.32 -10.94 -5.28
C SER A 206 -34.46 -9.82 -6.31
N ASN A 207 -35.67 -9.62 -6.81
CA ASN A 207 -36.08 -8.55 -7.71
C ASN A 207 -36.10 -7.17 -7.04
N PHE A 208 -35.88 -7.10 -5.73
CA PHE A 208 -35.61 -5.82 -5.05
C PHE A 208 -34.34 -5.17 -5.59
N PHE A 209 -33.32 -5.99 -5.89
CA PHE A 209 -32.07 -5.50 -6.45
C PHE A 209 -32.24 -5.22 -7.94
N ASN A 210 -32.03 -3.97 -8.35
CA ASN A 210 -32.10 -3.59 -9.75
C ASN A 210 -31.03 -4.38 -10.55
N PRO A 211 -31.40 -5.15 -11.59
CA PRO A 211 -30.46 -5.94 -12.39
C PRO A 211 -29.38 -5.10 -13.10
N ASN A 212 -29.61 -3.80 -13.26
CA ASN A 212 -28.66 -2.85 -13.83
C ASN A 212 -27.79 -2.13 -12.76
N GLN A 213 -27.68 -2.68 -11.56
CA GLN A 213 -26.87 -2.17 -10.45
C GLN A 213 -25.96 -3.29 -9.90
N MET A 214 -25.16 -2.97 -8.88
CA MET A 214 -24.18 -3.87 -8.26
C MET A 214 -24.51 -4.26 -6.80
N TYR A 215 -25.66 -3.83 -6.26
CA TYR A 215 -25.98 -4.03 -4.83
C TYR A 215 -26.19 -5.50 -4.42
N GLY A 216 -26.37 -6.41 -5.39
CA GLY A 216 -26.42 -7.85 -5.17
C GLY A 216 -25.05 -8.54 -5.33
N ALA A 217 -23.94 -7.83 -5.12
CA ALA A 217 -22.59 -8.38 -5.20
C ALA A 217 -22.30 -9.40 -4.07
N ILE A 218 -21.20 -10.11 -4.22
CA ILE A 218 -20.59 -10.91 -3.16
C ILE A 218 -19.53 -10.06 -2.47
N PHE A 219 -19.51 -10.03 -1.15
CA PHE A 219 -18.53 -9.27 -0.36
C PHE A 219 -17.62 -10.26 0.35
N MET A 220 -16.31 -10.09 0.19
CA MET A 220 -15.29 -11.02 0.67
C MET A 220 -14.22 -10.29 1.47
N ARG A 221 -13.85 -10.87 2.61
CA ARG A 221 -12.66 -10.45 3.35
C ARG A 221 -11.41 -10.87 2.58
N HIS A 222 -10.43 -9.97 2.48
CA HIS A 222 -9.24 -10.20 1.64
C HIS A 222 -8.44 -11.47 2.00
N ASP A 223 -8.36 -11.81 3.29
CA ASP A 223 -7.71 -13.01 3.83
C ASP A 223 -8.61 -14.26 3.86
N TYR A 224 -9.82 -14.17 3.28
CA TYR A 224 -10.70 -15.30 2.98
C TYR A 224 -10.90 -15.51 1.47
N MET A 225 -10.18 -14.77 0.63
CA MET A 225 -10.23 -14.89 -0.83
C MET A 225 -9.11 -15.81 -1.34
N GLY A 226 -9.47 -17.03 -1.76
CA GLY A 226 -8.53 -18.04 -2.26
C GLY A 226 -7.74 -18.75 -1.16
N THR A 227 -6.58 -19.33 -1.49
CA THR A 227 -5.71 -20.06 -0.54
C THR A 227 -4.31 -19.49 -0.42
N THR A 228 -3.99 -18.49 -1.23
CA THR A 228 -2.65 -17.88 -1.35
C THR A 228 -2.64 -16.40 -0.93
N GLY A 229 -1.46 -15.77 -0.95
CA GLY A 229 -1.31 -14.35 -0.62
C GLY A 229 -1.62 -14.06 0.84
N THR A 230 -2.67 -13.28 1.09
CA THR A 230 -3.14 -12.99 2.46
C THR A 230 -4.05 -14.07 3.04
N SER A 231 -4.54 -14.99 2.21
CA SER A 231 -5.41 -16.08 2.62
C SER A 231 -4.65 -17.35 3.03
N SER A 232 -5.38 -18.40 3.39
CA SER A 232 -4.84 -19.73 3.69
C SER A 232 -5.79 -20.83 3.25
N ASN A 233 -5.32 -22.08 3.22
CA ASN A 233 -6.13 -23.24 2.83
C ASN A 233 -7.37 -23.48 3.73
N VAL A 234 -7.43 -22.88 4.92
CA VAL A 234 -8.63 -22.95 5.78
C VAL A 234 -9.81 -22.18 5.17
N ALA A 235 -9.55 -21.10 4.44
CA ALA A 235 -10.58 -20.26 3.83
C ALA A 235 -10.96 -20.69 2.41
N ARG A 236 -10.37 -21.78 1.89
CA ARG A 236 -10.49 -22.24 0.49
C ARG A 236 -11.91 -22.20 -0.09
N HIS A 237 -12.91 -22.62 0.68
CA HIS A 237 -14.29 -22.75 0.21
C HIS A 237 -15.17 -21.53 0.51
N THR A 238 -14.63 -20.48 1.12
CA THR A 238 -15.45 -19.32 1.53
C THR A 238 -16.09 -18.64 0.33
N LEU A 239 -15.32 -18.41 -0.74
CA LEU A 239 -15.88 -17.86 -1.98
C LEU A 239 -16.94 -18.79 -2.58
N SER A 240 -16.68 -20.10 -2.63
CA SER A 240 -17.63 -21.09 -3.14
C SER A 240 -18.93 -21.14 -2.33
N HIS A 241 -18.84 -20.94 -1.01
CA HIS A 241 -19.99 -20.82 -0.12
C HIS A 241 -20.83 -19.58 -0.45
N GLU A 242 -20.21 -18.40 -0.59
CA GLU A 242 -20.94 -17.17 -0.95
C GLU A 242 -21.54 -17.21 -2.36
N VAL A 243 -20.82 -17.78 -3.33
CA VAL A 243 -21.36 -17.98 -4.68
C VAL A 243 -22.55 -18.95 -4.64
N GLY A 244 -22.56 -19.92 -3.72
CA GLY A 244 -23.69 -20.81 -3.47
C GLY A 244 -24.93 -20.02 -3.05
N HIS A 245 -24.79 -19.12 -2.09
CA HIS A 245 -25.85 -18.20 -1.70
C HIS A 245 -26.30 -17.30 -2.86
N TRP A 246 -25.37 -16.78 -3.65
CA TRP A 246 -25.70 -15.96 -4.81
C TRP A 246 -26.53 -16.71 -5.87
N PHE A 247 -26.34 -18.04 -5.98
CA PHE A 247 -27.18 -18.94 -6.78
C PHE A 247 -28.31 -19.62 -5.98
N ASN A 248 -28.78 -18.95 -4.93
CA ASN A 248 -29.95 -19.29 -4.13
C ASN A 248 -29.86 -20.55 -3.25
N LEU A 249 -28.65 -20.98 -2.85
CA LEU A 249 -28.50 -21.96 -1.78
C LEU A 249 -28.68 -21.30 -0.42
N ALA A 250 -29.27 -22.01 0.53
CA ALA A 250 -29.25 -21.65 1.95
C ALA A 250 -28.15 -22.45 2.67
N HIS A 251 -27.84 -22.09 3.91
CA HIS A 251 -27.09 -22.98 4.79
C HIS A 251 -27.84 -24.32 4.95
N CYS A 252 -27.14 -25.44 5.11
CA CYS A 252 -27.77 -26.76 5.23
C CYS A 252 -28.73 -26.88 6.45
N TRP A 253 -28.54 -26.07 7.49
CA TRP A 253 -29.43 -26.00 8.67
C TRP A 253 -30.55 -24.96 8.52
N GLY A 254 -30.69 -24.38 7.33
CA GLY A 254 -31.78 -23.49 6.96
C GLY A 254 -31.59 -22.05 7.44
N SER A 255 -32.60 -21.54 8.15
CA SER A 255 -32.95 -20.13 8.23
C SER A 255 -32.19 -19.29 9.27
N THR A 256 -30.99 -19.69 9.68
CA THR A 256 -30.20 -18.92 10.65
C THR A 256 -28.72 -18.90 10.29
N ASN A 257 -27.95 -18.00 10.90
CA ASN A 257 -26.49 -17.96 10.79
C ASN A 257 -25.77 -18.76 11.89
N SER A 258 -26.52 -19.45 12.76
CA SER A 258 -25.99 -20.06 13.99
C SER A 258 -26.11 -21.58 13.93
N PRO A 259 -25.02 -22.30 13.63
CA PRO A 259 -25.01 -23.76 13.70
C PRO A 259 -25.16 -24.26 15.14
N GLY A 260 -25.58 -25.52 15.30
CA GLY A 260 -25.74 -26.19 16.59
C GLY A 260 -27.05 -25.89 17.33
N VAL A 261 -27.99 -25.14 16.73
CA VAL A 261 -29.25 -24.77 17.38
C VAL A 261 -30.33 -25.80 17.08
N GLY A 262 -30.92 -26.40 18.12
CA GLY A 262 -31.91 -27.48 17.97
C GLY A 262 -33.22 -27.07 17.25
N SER A 263 -33.55 -25.78 17.19
CA SER A 263 -34.71 -25.30 16.41
C SER A 263 -34.52 -25.45 14.91
N SER A 264 -33.28 -25.56 14.42
CA SER A 264 -32.98 -25.76 13.00
C SER A 264 -33.57 -27.06 12.44
N CYS A 265 -33.81 -28.08 13.28
CA CYS A 265 -34.52 -29.29 12.85
C CYS A 265 -35.98 -29.07 12.42
N SER A 266 -36.53 -27.86 12.62
CA SER A 266 -37.85 -27.45 12.11
C SER A 266 -37.76 -26.54 10.89
N SER A 267 -36.54 -26.20 10.46
CA SER A 267 -36.23 -25.48 9.23
C SER A 267 -35.66 -26.46 8.20
N ASP A 268 -35.55 -26.00 6.96
CA ASP A 268 -34.97 -26.75 5.84
C ASP A 268 -34.23 -25.77 4.91
N ASP A 269 -33.28 -26.29 4.13
CA ASP A 269 -32.58 -25.51 3.10
C ASP A 269 -33.31 -25.55 1.74
N ASN A 270 -34.45 -26.26 1.69
CA ASN A 270 -35.29 -26.53 0.52
C ASN A 270 -34.54 -27.32 -0.58
N VAL A 271 -33.66 -28.22 -0.18
CA VAL A 271 -33.00 -29.17 -1.07
C VAL A 271 -33.25 -30.60 -0.57
N THR A 272 -33.93 -31.42 -1.37
CA THR A 272 -34.41 -32.74 -0.90
C THR A 272 -33.30 -33.72 -0.51
N ASP A 273 -32.12 -33.63 -1.13
CA ASP A 273 -31.01 -34.56 -0.92
C ASP A 273 -29.97 -34.09 0.11
N THR A 274 -30.14 -32.91 0.69
CA THR A 274 -29.40 -32.47 1.89
C THR A 274 -30.18 -32.92 3.14
N PRO A 275 -29.62 -33.81 3.97
CA PRO A 275 -30.28 -34.21 5.21
C PRO A 275 -30.44 -33.01 6.15
N ASN A 276 -31.61 -32.88 6.77
CA ASN A 276 -31.84 -31.83 7.75
C ASN A 276 -30.84 -31.95 8.91
N THR A 277 -30.27 -30.82 9.33
CA THR A 277 -29.14 -30.75 10.27
C THR A 277 -29.28 -29.53 11.18
N ILE A 278 -28.68 -29.58 12.37
CA ILE A 278 -28.50 -28.39 13.22
C ILE A 278 -27.35 -27.49 12.75
N GLY A 279 -26.53 -27.96 11.81
CA GLY A 279 -25.34 -27.27 11.31
C GLY A 279 -24.11 -27.51 12.19
N TRP A 280 -22.92 -27.41 11.59
CA TRP A 280 -21.65 -27.73 12.23
C TRP A 280 -20.62 -26.61 12.05
N SER A 281 -19.95 -26.25 13.14
CA SER A 281 -18.80 -25.33 13.15
C SER A 281 -17.45 -26.07 13.26
N SER A 282 -17.46 -27.39 13.09
CA SER A 282 -16.27 -28.24 13.20
C SER A 282 -16.46 -29.51 12.38
N CYS A 283 -15.36 -30.11 11.93
CA CYS A 283 -15.39 -31.31 11.13
C CYS A 283 -15.72 -32.58 11.95
N ASN A 284 -17.01 -32.84 12.16
CA ASN A 284 -17.50 -34.08 12.74
C ASN A 284 -18.24 -34.93 11.70
N THR A 285 -17.50 -35.71 10.91
CA THR A 285 -18.07 -36.55 9.83
C THR A 285 -18.97 -37.69 10.31
N ALA A 286 -19.03 -37.95 11.62
CA ALA A 286 -19.97 -38.87 12.25
C ALA A 286 -21.15 -38.16 12.91
N GLY A 287 -21.32 -36.86 12.66
CA GLY A 287 -22.38 -36.02 13.19
C GLY A 287 -23.78 -36.55 12.83
N VAL A 288 -24.65 -36.63 13.82
CA VAL A 288 -26.04 -37.06 13.66
C VAL A 288 -26.90 -36.05 14.38
N SER A 289 -27.78 -35.38 13.65
CA SER A 289 -28.81 -34.54 14.20
C SER A 289 -30.11 -34.70 13.40
N CYS A 290 -31.20 -34.12 13.90
CA CYS A 290 -32.52 -34.15 13.26
C CYS A 290 -33.06 -35.52 12.77
N GLY A 291 -32.49 -36.64 13.25
CA GLY A 291 -32.89 -38.01 12.94
C GLY A 291 -32.05 -38.75 11.89
N SER A 292 -31.02 -38.13 11.31
CA SER A 292 -30.17 -38.73 10.26
C SER A 292 -28.69 -38.39 10.44
N LEU A 293 -27.82 -39.02 9.65
CA LEU A 293 -26.43 -38.60 9.50
C LEU A 293 -26.40 -37.24 8.79
N ASP A 294 -25.62 -36.30 9.32
CA ASP A 294 -25.54 -34.94 8.79
C ASP A 294 -24.46 -34.87 7.70
N ASN A 295 -24.73 -34.10 6.64
CA ASN A 295 -23.77 -33.89 5.55
C ASN A 295 -22.75 -32.80 5.91
N VAL A 296 -21.92 -33.06 6.92
CA VAL A 296 -20.94 -32.11 7.47
C VAL A 296 -19.91 -31.63 6.44
N GLN A 297 -19.68 -32.39 5.36
CA GLN A 297 -18.73 -32.05 4.30
C GLN A 297 -19.39 -31.27 3.14
N ASN A 298 -20.60 -30.75 3.32
CA ASN A 298 -21.21 -29.86 2.34
C ASN A 298 -20.48 -28.50 2.29
N ILE A 299 -20.37 -27.87 1.11
CA ILE A 299 -19.78 -26.52 0.98
C ILE A 299 -20.63 -25.46 1.70
N MET A 300 -21.94 -25.69 1.87
CA MET A 300 -22.84 -24.79 2.61
C MET A 300 -22.82 -25.03 4.14
N GLU A 301 -21.87 -25.80 4.65
CA GLU A 301 -21.59 -25.99 6.09
C GLU A 301 -20.43 -25.11 6.58
N TYR A 302 -20.38 -24.84 7.89
CA TYR A 302 -19.28 -24.10 8.54
C TYR A 302 -18.23 -25.02 9.18
N SER A 303 -18.11 -26.24 8.66
CA SER A 303 -17.33 -27.32 9.29
C SER A 303 -15.83 -27.26 9.01
N TYR A 304 -15.40 -26.45 8.04
CA TYR A 304 -14.03 -26.34 7.53
C TYR A 304 -13.44 -27.66 6.99
N CYS A 305 -14.29 -28.61 6.60
CA CYS A 305 -13.86 -29.84 5.91
C CYS A 305 -14.75 -30.22 4.72
N SER A 306 -15.34 -29.20 4.10
CA SER A 306 -16.20 -29.36 2.94
C SER A 306 -15.46 -30.01 1.76
N THR A 307 -16.17 -30.84 1.02
CA THR A 307 -15.66 -31.55 -0.17
C THR A 307 -16.68 -31.60 -1.31
N MET A 308 -17.93 -31.14 -1.13
CA MET A 308 -18.97 -31.34 -2.13
C MET A 308 -20.17 -30.37 -2.04
N PHE A 309 -20.83 -30.17 -3.19
CA PHE A 309 -22.25 -29.82 -3.30
C PHE A 309 -23.08 -31.07 -3.60
N THR A 310 -24.38 -31.06 -3.32
CA THR A 310 -25.30 -32.15 -3.70
C THR A 310 -25.87 -31.95 -5.11
N ASP A 311 -26.46 -33.00 -5.69
CA ASP A 311 -27.17 -32.91 -6.97
C ASP A 311 -28.40 -31.99 -6.90
N GLY A 312 -29.14 -32.00 -5.79
CA GLY A 312 -30.22 -31.05 -5.55
C GLY A 312 -29.72 -29.61 -5.50
N GLN A 313 -28.60 -29.35 -4.80
CA GLN A 313 -27.99 -28.02 -4.76
C GLN A 313 -27.53 -27.56 -6.15
N ALA A 314 -26.88 -28.43 -6.91
CA ALA A 314 -26.46 -28.14 -8.28
C ALA A 314 -27.66 -27.83 -9.21
N ALA A 315 -28.76 -28.58 -9.10
CA ALA A 315 -30.00 -28.30 -9.84
C ALA A 315 -30.63 -26.95 -9.42
N ARG A 316 -30.59 -26.62 -8.13
CA ARG A 316 -31.09 -25.33 -7.61
C ARG A 316 -30.29 -24.15 -8.17
N MET A 317 -28.96 -24.27 -8.23
CA MET A 317 -28.10 -23.24 -8.81
C MET A 317 -28.31 -23.07 -10.32
N GLN A 318 -28.47 -24.16 -11.08
CA GLN A 318 -28.82 -24.05 -12.50
C GLN A 318 -30.22 -23.45 -12.71
N THR A 319 -31.17 -23.72 -11.82
CA THR A 319 -32.48 -23.06 -11.85
C THR A 319 -32.33 -21.54 -11.71
N ALA A 320 -31.48 -21.08 -10.78
CA ALA A 320 -31.19 -19.66 -10.61
C ALA A 320 -30.54 -19.05 -11.86
N LEU A 321 -29.62 -19.77 -12.51
CA LEU A 321 -28.99 -19.29 -13.72
C LEU A 321 -29.95 -19.24 -14.92
N LEU A 322 -30.91 -20.15 -15.04
CA LEU A 322 -31.71 -20.30 -16.26
C LEU A 322 -33.08 -19.62 -16.24
N ASN A 323 -33.56 -19.21 -15.06
CA ASN A 323 -34.87 -18.59 -14.90
C ASN A 323 -34.76 -17.13 -14.50
N SER A 324 -35.64 -16.31 -15.06
CA SER A 324 -35.64 -14.86 -14.83
C SER A 324 -36.00 -14.46 -13.40
N THR A 325 -36.62 -15.33 -12.60
CA THR A 325 -36.98 -15.07 -11.20
C THR A 325 -35.77 -14.72 -10.33
N ALA A 326 -34.60 -15.29 -10.63
CA ALA A 326 -33.35 -14.94 -9.95
C ALA A 326 -32.58 -13.78 -10.62
N GLY A 327 -33.01 -13.35 -11.81
CA GLY A 327 -32.37 -12.26 -12.57
C GLY A 327 -30.94 -12.57 -13.03
N ARG A 328 -30.61 -13.85 -13.24
CA ARG A 328 -29.28 -14.32 -13.68
C ARG A 328 -29.28 -14.96 -15.08
N ASP A 329 -30.44 -15.00 -15.73
CA ASP A 329 -30.70 -15.66 -17.03
C ASP A 329 -29.98 -15.04 -18.22
N ASN A 330 -29.41 -13.84 -18.07
CA ASN A 330 -28.60 -13.23 -19.11
C ASN A 330 -27.10 -13.62 -19.06
N LEU A 331 -26.58 -14.06 -17.90
CA LEU A 331 -25.14 -14.26 -17.67
C LEU A 331 -24.49 -15.17 -18.69
N SER A 332 -25.09 -16.34 -18.93
CA SER A 332 -24.54 -17.39 -19.79
C SER A 332 -25.06 -17.36 -21.22
N THR A 333 -25.78 -16.30 -21.62
CA THR A 333 -26.26 -16.17 -23.00
C THR A 333 -25.11 -15.88 -23.94
N SER A 334 -25.14 -16.42 -25.16
CA SER A 334 -24.07 -16.16 -26.14
C SER A 334 -23.84 -14.67 -26.41
N ALA A 335 -24.91 -13.85 -26.36
CA ALA A 335 -24.81 -12.41 -26.51
C ALA A 335 -24.03 -11.76 -25.36
N ASN A 336 -24.32 -12.13 -24.11
CA ASN A 336 -23.62 -11.60 -22.95
C ASN A 336 -22.16 -12.08 -22.88
N LEU A 337 -21.90 -13.35 -23.20
CA LEU A 337 -20.54 -13.88 -23.24
C LEU A 337 -19.66 -13.14 -24.28
N ILE A 338 -20.24 -12.71 -25.41
CA ILE A 338 -19.53 -11.88 -26.40
C ILE A 338 -19.31 -10.46 -25.88
N ALA A 339 -20.31 -9.88 -25.21
CA ALA A 339 -20.27 -8.52 -24.69
C ALA A 339 -19.26 -8.35 -23.55
N SER A 340 -19.20 -9.31 -22.63
CA SER A 340 -18.23 -9.40 -21.52
C SER A 340 -16.86 -9.94 -21.95
N GLY A 341 -16.76 -10.42 -23.19
CA GLY A 341 -15.52 -10.92 -23.79
C GLY A 341 -15.07 -12.31 -23.31
N VAL A 342 -15.94 -13.10 -22.66
CA VAL A 342 -15.60 -14.46 -22.23
C VAL A 342 -15.95 -15.54 -23.27
N SER A 343 -16.68 -15.21 -24.35
CA SER A 343 -17.16 -16.20 -25.34
C SER A 343 -16.07 -16.79 -26.25
N ASN A 344 -14.93 -16.12 -26.35
CA ASN A 344 -13.76 -16.54 -27.11
C ASN A 344 -12.56 -16.16 -26.27
N ASN A 345 -11.61 -17.06 -26.02
CA ASN A 345 -10.32 -16.71 -25.43
C ASN A 345 -9.82 -15.44 -26.12
N THR A 346 -9.93 -14.28 -25.47
CA THR A 346 -9.66 -13.00 -26.10
C THR A 346 -8.19 -12.97 -26.38
N GLU A 347 -7.82 -13.26 -27.63
CA GLU A 347 -6.42 -13.19 -28.05
C GLU A 347 -5.90 -11.75 -28.01
N GLU A 348 -6.71 -10.75 -27.68
CA GLU A 348 -6.25 -9.37 -27.55
C GLU A 348 -5.70 -9.11 -26.13
N ILE A 349 -4.44 -8.68 -26.06
CA ILE A 349 -3.83 -8.10 -24.87
C ILE A 349 -4.53 -6.78 -24.59
N CYS A 350 -5.07 -6.59 -23.39
CA CYS A 350 -5.73 -5.32 -23.06
C CYS A 350 -4.74 -4.20 -22.78
N GLU A 351 -3.72 -4.51 -21.98
CA GLU A 351 -2.80 -3.50 -21.47
C GLU A 351 -1.47 -4.15 -21.10
N ALA A 352 -0.39 -3.44 -21.41
CA ALA A 352 0.93 -3.73 -20.87
C ALA A 352 1.05 -3.06 -19.49
N ILE A 353 1.27 -3.84 -18.42
CA ILE A 353 1.36 -3.30 -17.06
C ILE A 353 2.47 -4.02 -16.32
N PHE A 354 3.22 -3.30 -15.48
CA PHE A 354 4.16 -3.90 -14.55
C PHE A 354 4.13 -3.27 -13.17
N THR A 355 4.68 -4.00 -12.20
CA THR A 355 4.97 -3.53 -10.85
C THR A 355 6.48 -3.55 -10.60
N GLN A 356 6.94 -2.78 -9.62
CA GLN A 356 8.34 -2.72 -9.20
C GLN A 356 8.44 -2.64 -7.66
N THR A 357 9.51 -3.18 -7.06
CA THR A 357 9.67 -3.16 -5.59
C THR A 357 9.98 -1.79 -5.02
N ASN A 358 10.80 -0.98 -5.70
CA ASN A 358 11.20 0.36 -5.27
C ASN A 358 11.24 1.32 -6.48
N SER A 359 10.78 2.56 -6.31
CA SER A 359 10.93 3.64 -7.31
C SER A 359 12.15 4.52 -7.06
N ILE A 360 12.70 4.49 -5.85
CA ILE A 360 13.90 5.24 -5.46
C ILE A 360 14.85 4.26 -4.76
N SER A 361 16.11 4.24 -5.18
CA SER A 361 17.14 3.38 -4.59
C SER A 361 18.52 4.01 -4.73
N CYS A 362 19.52 3.51 -4.01
CA CYS A 362 20.90 3.97 -4.17
C CYS A 362 21.60 3.24 -5.32
N ALA A 363 22.62 3.88 -5.89
CA ALA A 363 23.51 3.23 -6.85
C ALA A 363 24.05 1.91 -6.28
N GLY A 364 23.89 0.83 -7.05
CA GLY A 364 24.27 -0.54 -6.70
C GLY A 364 23.12 -1.41 -6.17
N SER A 365 21.95 -0.84 -5.87
CA SER A 365 20.77 -1.61 -5.46
C SER A 365 20.13 -2.37 -6.63
N SER A 366 19.42 -3.46 -6.29
CA SER A 366 18.62 -4.24 -7.21
C SER A 366 17.13 -3.93 -7.01
N ILE A 367 16.39 -3.85 -8.11
CA ILE A 367 14.94 -3.64 -8.13
C ILE A 367 14.31 -4.82 -8.86
N GLU A 368 13.23 -5.36 -8.31
CA GLU A 368 12.47 -6.44 -8.94
C GLU A 368 11.29 -5.85 -9.70
N PHE A 369 11.11 -6.29 -10.94
CA PHE A 369 10.01 -5.93 -11.83
C PHE A 369 9.20 -7.17 -12.13
N SER A 370 7.87 -7.04 -12.11
CA SER A 370 6.95 -8.13 -12.44
C SER A 370 5.94 -7.68 -13.48
N ASP A 371 5.85 -8.43 -14.58
CA ASP A 371 4.81 -8.28 -15.58
C ASP A 371 3.46 -8.71 -15.01
N ILE A 372 2.51 -7.78 -14.98
CA ILE A 372 1.11 -8.01 -14.60
C ILE A 372 0.14 -7.60 -15.73
N SER A 373 0.63 -7.60 -16.97
CA SER A 373 -0.14 -7.33 -18.18
C SER A 373 -1.31 -8.30 -18.32
N VAL A 374 -2.31 -7.87 -19.08
CA VAL A 374 -3.64 -8.48 -19.06
C VAL A 374 -3.92 -9.22 -20.38
N HIS A 375 -4.30 -10.50 -20.24
CA HIS A 375 -4.68 -11.47 -21.27
C HIS A 375 -3.57 -11.97 -22.20
N ASN A 376 -3.49 -13.30 -22.33
CA ASN A 376 -2.86 -14.05 -23.43
C ASN A 376 -1.48 -13.54 -23.91
N ILE A 377 -0.62 -13.09 -22.99
CA ILE A 377 0.76 -12.68 -23.29
C ILE A 377 1.61 -13.89 -23.68
N THR A 378 2.17 -13.87 -24.90
CA THR A 378 3.06 -14.94 -25.37
C THR A 378 4.53 -14.53 -25.36
N THR A 379 4.82 -13.25 -25.59
CA THR A 379 6.20 -12.74 -25.54
C THR A 379 6.27 -11.43 -24.77
N ARG A 380 7.45 -11.20 -24.18
CA ARG A 380 7.79 -10.01 -23.40
C ARG A 380 9.09 -9.43 -23.94
N ALA A 381 9.17 -8.12 -23.98
CA ALA A 381 10.39 -7.39 -24.26
C ALA A 381 10.51 -6.23 -23.28
N TRP A 382 11.39 -6.41 -22.30
CA TRP A 382 11.76 -5.38 -21.34
C TRP A 382 12.93 -4.55 -21.85
N SER A 383 12.91 -3.25 -21.55
CA SER A 383 14.04 -2.34 -21.73
C SER A 383 14.28 -1.57 -20.45
N PHE A 384 15.51 -1.68 -19.95
CA PHE A 384 16.02 -1.02 -18.75
C PHE A 384 17.29 -0.21 -19.09
N PRO A 385 17.17 0.93 -19.80
CA PRO A 385 18.33 1.77 -20.09
C PRO A 385 19.08 2.13 -18.80
N GLY A 386 20.40 1.90 -18.77
CA GLY A 386 21.24 2.12 -17.57
C GLY A 386 21.21 0.99 -16.53
N GLY A 387 20.29 0.03 -16.66
CA GLY A 387 20.19 -1.14 -15.80
C GLY A 387 21.03 -2.33 -16.30
N THR A 388 21.32 -3.26 -15.38
CA THR A 388 21.95 -4.56 -15.67
C THR A 388 21.06 -5.68 -15.10
N PRO A 389 20.49 -6.56 -15.95
CA PRO A 389 20.56 -6.55 -17.41
C PRO A 389 19.78 -5.37 -18.01
N SER A 390 20.17 -4.91 -19.21
CA SER A 390 19.52 -3.77 -19.89
C SER A 390 18.25 -4.17 -20.65
N THR A 391 18.01 -5.47 -20.84
CA THR A 391 16.80 -6.03 -21.45
C THR A 391 16.50 -7.40 -20.84
N SER A 392 15.26 -7.85 -20.96
CA SER A 392 14.84 -9.20 -20.54
C SER A 392 13.59 -9.64 -21.30
N THR A 393 13.31 -10.94 -21.28
CA THR A 393 12.07 -11.55 -21.78
C THR A 393 11.31 -12.32 -20.69
N ASP A 394 11.82 -12.31 -19.46
CA ASP A 394 11.22 -13.04 -18.34
C ASP A 394 9.99 -12.30 -17.81
N SER A 395 9.08 -13.02 -17.16
CA SER A 395 7.91 -12.42 -16.50
C SER A 395 8.31 -11.61 -15.27
N ASN A 396 9.31 -12.07 -14.53
CA ASN A 396 9.88 -11.38 -13.37
C ASN A 396 11.36 -11.13 -13.62
N VAL A 397 11.84 -9.92 -13.40
CA VAL A 397 13.21 -9.49 -13.71
C VAL A 397 13.80 -8.73 -12.54
N VAL A 398 15.01 -9.07 -12.13
CA VAL A 398 15.78 -8.29 -11.15
C VAL A 398 16.83 -7.48 -11.90
N VAL A 399 16.81 -6.16 -11.74
CA VAL A 399 17.69 -5.22 -12.46
C VAL A 399 18.46 -4.38 -11.45
N SER A 400 19.78 -4.25 -11.66
CA SER A 400 20.63 -3.39 -10.84
C SER A 400 21.03 -2.13 -11.59
N TYR A 401 20.99 -0.98 -10.92
CA TYR A 401 21.43 0.30 -11.48
C TYR A 401 22.63 0.82 -10.70
N ASN A 402 23.78 0.93 -11.37
CA ASN A 402 25.05 1.29 -10.73
C ASN A 402 25.43 2.77 -10.88
N SER A 403 24.69 3.51 -11.70
CA SER A 403 24.94 4.93 -11.94
C SER A 403 23.75 5.74 -11.40
N PRO A 404 24.00 6.89 -10.75
CA PRO A 404 22.92 7.78 -10.32
C PRO A 404 22.19 8.40 -11.51
N GLY A 405 20.92 8.72 -11.31
CA GLY A 405 20.07 9.34 -12.32
C GLY A 405 18.66 8.75 -12.36
N GLN A 406 17.83 9.29 -13.24
CA GLN A 406 16.48 8.80 -13.48
C GLN A 406 16.44 7.93 -14.73
N TYR A 407 15.79 6.78 -14.63
CA TYR A 407 15.76 5.79 -15.69
C TYR A 407 14.33 5.44 -16.07
N PRO A 408 14.03 5.40 -17.39
CA PRO A 408 12.77 4.88 -17.86
C PRO A 408 12.76 3.35 -17.77
N VAL A 409 11.56 2.78 -17.65
CA VAL A 409 11.34 1.35 -17.79
C VAL A 409 10.23 1.14 -18.83
N THR A 410 10.51 0.28 -19.79
CA THR A 410 9.55 -0.08 -20.85
C THR A 410 9.29 -1.58 -20.81
N LEU A 411 8.01 -1.93 -20.81
CA LEU A 411 7.54 -3.30 -21.05
C LEU A 411 6.70 -3.30 -22.33
N THR A 412 7.09 -4.13 -23.27
CA THR A 412 6.30 -4.48 -24.44
C THR A 412 5.87 -5.95 -24.32
N VAL A 413 4.57 -6.20 -24.43
CA VAL A 413 3.99 -7.55 -24.44
C VAL A 413 3.30 -7.79 -25.77
N SER A 414 3.38 -9.01 -26.30
CA SER A 414 2.72 -9.34 -27.56
C SER A 414 2.21 -10.77 -27.63
N ASN A 415 1.26 -10.97 -28.54
CA ASN A 415 0.79 -12.26 -28.98
C ASN A 415 0.47 -12.27 -30.48
N ALA A 416 -0.22 -13.31 -30.94
CA ALA A 416 -0.55 -13.47 -32.35
C ALA A 416 -1.48 -12.38 -32.89
N SER A 417 -2.26 -11.74 -32.01
CA SER A 417 -3.29 -10.76 -32.39
C SER A 417 -2.80 -9.32 -32.27
N ASN A 418 -2.20 -8.93 -31.15
CA ASN A 418 -1.73 -7.55 -30.93
C ASN A 418 -0.45 -7.47 -30.06
N GLN A 419 0.00 -6.22 -29.87
CA GLN A 419 1.13 -5.85 -29.04
C GLN A 419 0.78 -4.58 -28.27
N GLU A 420 1.01 -4.60 -26.96
CA GLU A 420 0.84 -3.43 -26.09
C GLU A 420 2.19 -3.01 -25.52
N THR A 421 2.32 -1.73 -25.15
CA THR A 421 3.56 -1.19 -24.60
C THR A 421 3.29 -0.12 -23.56
N VAL A 422 3.93 -0.26 -22.40
CA VAL A 422 3.96 0.74 -21.34
C VAL A 422 5.38 1.26 -21.17
N THR A 423 5.52 2.57 -20.98
CA THR A 423 6.80 3.21 -20.65
C THR A 423 6.59 4.20 -19.53
N LEU A 424 7.27 3.99 -18.41
CA LEU A 424 7.34 4.95 -17.30
C LEU A 424 8.66 5.71 -17.43
N ILE A 425 8.60 7.00 -17.79
CA ILE A 425 9.78 7.80 -18.19
C ILE A 425 10.78 8.00 -17.03
N ASN A 426 10.27 8.21 -15.81
CA ASN A 426 11.07 8.35 -14.59
C ASN A 426 10.69 7.24 -13.61
N SER A 427 10.65 5.99 -14.10
CA SER A 427 10.21 4.83 -13.30
C SER A 427 11.08 4.65 -12.06
N ILE A 428 12.40 4.81 -12.24
CA ILE A 428 13.41 4.61 -11.20
C ILE A 428 14.23 5.89 -11.04
N SER A 429 14.43 6.32 -9.79
CA SER A 429 15.44 7.32 -9.43
C SER A 429 16.54 6.68 -8.60
N VAL A 430 17.77 6.76 -9.10
CA VAL A 430 18.96 6.18 -8.49
C VAL A 430 19.77 7.30 -7.85
N LEU A 431 19.90 7.24 -6.53
CA LEU A 431 20.61 8.23 -5.71
C LEU A 431 22.12 8.00 -5.79
N ASP A 432 22.87 9.09 -5.67
CA ASP A 432 24.33 9.05 -5.63
C ASP A 432 24.86 8.45 -4.32
N VAL A 433 25.94 7.67 -4.42
CA VAL A 433 26.65 7.09 -3.29
C VAL A 433 28.15 7.13 -3.59
N PRO A 434 28.95 7.95 -2.87
CA PRO A 434 28.55 8.78 -1.73
C PRO A 434 27.60 9.93 -2.11
N GLY A 435 26.69 10.26 -1.20
CA GLY A 435 25.75 11.37 -1.37
C GLY A 435 26.37 12.75 -1.15
N GLU A 436 25.52 13.75 -0.93
CA GLU A 436 25.94 15.14 -0.68
C GLU A 436 26.86 15.27 0.54
N SER A 437 27.97 15.99 0.39
CA SER A 437 29.00 16.07 1.44
C SER A 437 28.65 17.02 2.58
N LEU A 438 29.20 16.77 3.77
CA LEU A 438 29.16 17.73 4.87
C LEU A 438 30.07 18.96 4.65
N PRO A 439 29.72 20.13 5.21
CA PRO A 439 28.45 20.43 5.88
C PRO A 439 27.30 20.55 4.86
N TYR A 440 26.14 20.01 5.22
CA TYR A 440 24.94 20.03 4.38
C TYR A 440 23.99 21.13 4.88
N PHE A 441 23.49 21.96 3.96
CA PHE A 441 22.56 23.05 4.25
C PHE A 441 21.48 23.09 3.17
N GLU A 442 20.22 23.06 3.59
CA GLU A 442 19.06 23.14 2.71
C GLU A 442 18.07 24.18 3.26
N GLY A 443 17.76 25.18 2.43
CA GLY A 443 16.77 26.22 2.70
C GLY A 443 15.82 26.47 1.52
N PHE A 444 15.76 25.54 0.57
CA PHE A 444 14.85 25.48 -0.57
C PHE A 444 14.95 26.61 -1.61
N GLU A 445 15.92 27.52 -1.47
CA GLU A 445 16.10 28.69 -2.35
C GLU A 445 16.51 28.36 -3.80
N ASN A 446 17.04 27.16 -4.05
CA ASN A 446 17.57 26.78 -5.37
C ASN A 446 16.78 25.64 -6.04
N GLN A 447 15.53 25.42 -5.64
CA GLN A 447 14.70 24.35 -6.19
C GLN A 447 14.09 24.76 -7.53
N SER A 448 14.52 24.10 -8.60
CA SER A 448 13.97 24.30 -9.97
C SER A 448 12.82 23.35 -10.30
N ALA A 449 12.77 22.19 -9.64
CA ALA A 449 11.70 21.21 -9.69
C ALA A 449 11.55 20.57 -8.31
N PHE A 450 10.32 20.31 -7.88
CA PHE A 450 10.05 19.71 -6.57
C PHE A 450 8.79 18.83 -6.61
N PRO A 451 8.84 17.58 -6.09
CA PRO A 451 10.07 16.83 -5.83
C PRO A 451 10.80 16.54 -7.14
N ASP A 452 12.13 16.45 -7.09
CA ASP A 452 12.95 16.00 -8.22
C ASP A 452 13.23 14.49 -8.19
N ASN A 453 12.84 13.81 -7.10
CA ASN A 453 13.11 12.41 -6.78
C ASN A 453 14.59 12.02 -6.75
N ILE A 454 15.49 13.01 -6.67
CA ILE A 454 16.94 12.83 -6.52
C ILE A 454 17.39 13.51 -5.22
N SER A 455 17.17 14.82 -5.13
CA SER A 455 17.41 15.60 -3.92
C SER A 455 16.29 15.37 -2.90
N PHE A 456 15.04 15.31 -3.37
CA PHE A 456 13.86 15.16 -2.51
C PHE A 456 12.78 14.31 -3.16
N SER A 457 12.10 13.50 -2.35
CA SER A 457 10.93 12.72 -2.75
C SER A 457 9.80 12.84 -1.75
N ILE A 458 8.57 12.82 -2.24
CA ILE A 458 7.35 12.88 -1.43
C ILE A 458 6.64 11.52 -1.47
N ASP A 459 6.17 11.07 -0.31
CA ASP A 459 5.23 9.94 -0.18
C ASP A 459 3.95 10.49 0.48
N ASN A 460 2.89 10.62 -0.34
CA ASN A 460 1.54 11.02 0.02
C ASN A 460 0.60 9.84 -0.35
N PRO A 461 0.24 8.97 0.61
CA PRO A 461 -0.53 7.74 0.34
C PRO A 461 -1.98 7.94 -0.12
N ASN A 462 -2.59 9.05 0.26
CA ASN A 462 -3.97 9.45 0.00
C ASN A 462 -4.15 10.26 -1.30
N ASN A 463 -3.04 10.64 -1.92
CA ASN A 463 -2.95 11.43 -3.15
C ASN A 463 -3.76 12.74 -3.10
N ASP A 464 -3.69 13.44 -1.97
CA ASP A 464 -4.30 14.75 -1.73
C ASP A 464 -3.25 15.88 -1.68
N PHE A 465 -3.18 16.67 -0.61
CA PHE A 465 -2.25 17.79 -0.49
C PHE A 465 -0.90 17.32 0.03
N GLY A 466 0.03 17.02 -0.88
CA GLY A 466 1.41 16.66 -0.50
C GLY A 466 2.30 17.85 -0.12
N TRP A 467 3.48 17.52 0.43
CA TRP A 467 4.54 18.50 0.67
C TRP A 467 4.96 19.20 -0.62
N GLU A 468 5.13 20.52 -0.56
CA GLU A 468 5.61 21.37 -1.65
C GLU A 468 6.62 22.41 -1.16
N VAL A 469 7.30 23.08 -2.07
CA VAL A 469 8.14 24.26 -1.73
C VAL A 469 7.34 25.52 -2.02
N THR A 470 7.09 26.31 -0.99
CA THR A 470 6.49 27.64 -1.14
C THR A 470 7.56 28.69 -1.39
N ASN A 471 7.18 29.80 -2.05
CA ASN A 471 8.03 30.99 -2.27
C ASN A 471 7.49 32.23 -1.56
N SER A 472 6.54 32.02 -0.64
CA SER A 472 5.81 33.10 0.04
C SER A 472 6.37 33.41 1.43
N THR A 473 7.09 32.47 2.03
CA THR A 473 7.62 32.55 3.39
C THR A 473 8.75 31.55 3.57
N GLY A 474 9.71 31.91 4.42
CA GLY A 474 10.83 31.09 4.84
C GLY A 474 11.37 31.64 6.17
N SER A 475 12.03 30.79 6.96
CA SER A 475 12.75 31.28 8.13
C SER A 475 13.99 32.06 7.71
N THR A 476 14.65 31.62 6.65
CA THR A 476 15.77 32.33 6.03
C THR A 476 15.54 32.38 4.52
N GLY A 477 15.46 33.59 3.97
CA GLY A 477 15.13 33.76 2.55
C GLY A 477 13.63 33.86 2.33
N ASN A 478 13.14 33.34 1.21
CA ASN A 478 11.72 33.44 0.82
C ASN A 478 11.08 32.07 0.55
N HIS A 479 11.86 30.99 0.55
CA HIS A 479 11.37 29.64 0.30
C HIS A 479 11.37 28.78 1.56
N SER A 480 10.43 27.85 1.62
CA SER A 480 10.40 26.81 2.65
C SER A 480 9.58 25.62 2.18
N LEU A 481 9.75 24.49 2.86
CA LEU A 481 8.90 23.33 2.70
C LEU A 481 7.54 23.60 3.38
N PHE A 482 6.44 23.26 2.72
CA PHE A 482 5.07 23.58 3.13
C PHE A 482 4.14 22.38 2.90
N LEU A 483 3.17 22.20 3.80
CA LEU A 483 2.11 21.21 3.69
C LEU A 483 0.74 21.82 4.01
N ASN A 484 -0.22 21.70 3.07
CA ASN A 484 -1.57 22.27 3.19
C ASN A 484 -2.56 21.31 3.85
N ASN A 485 -2.45 21.14 5.16
CA ASN A 485 -3.42 20.33 5.92
C ASN A 485 -4.73 21.05 6.20
N TYR A 486 -4.74 22.39 6.17
CA TYR A 486 -5.95 23.16 6.48
C TYR A 486 -7.12 22.81 5.55
N SER A 487 -6.78 22.49 4.30
CA SER A 487 -7.72 22.14 3.24
C SER A 487 -7.92 20.63 3.05
N ALA A 488 -7.14 19.80 3.74
CA ALA A 488 -7.26 18.35 3.71
C ALA A 488 -8.52 17.88 4.46
N ASN A 489 -9.04 16.70 4.09
CA ASN A 489 -10.22 16.11 4.72
C ASN A 489 -9.85 14.75 5.33
N GLY A 490 -10.28 14.50 6.57
CA GLY A 490 -9.96 13.26 7.29
C GLY A 490 -8.54 13.21 7.88
N ILE A 491 -8.09 11.98 8.15
CA ILE A 491 -6.76 11.70 8.72
C ILE A 491 -5.77 11.59 7.57
N ASP A 492 -4.65 12.29 7.71
CA ASP A 492 -3.62 12.44 6.69
C ASP A 492 -2.22 12.10 7.23
N VAL A 493 -1.37 11.50 6.39
CA VAL A 493 0.04 11.20 6.71
C VAL A 493 0.94 11.46 5.49
N ASP A 494 1.63 12.59 5.50
CA ASP A 494 2.57 12.98 4.44
C ASP A 494 4.02 12.85 4.85
N LYS A 495 4.86 12.38 3.92
CA LYS A 495 6.29 12.20 4.15
C LYS A 495 7.11 12.97 3.13
N PHE A 496 8.08 13.73 3.64
CA PHE A 496 9.16 14.35 2.88
C PHE A 496 10.46 13.61 3.17
N ILE A 497 11.18 13.21 2.12
CA ILE A 497 12.34 12.33 2.24
C ILE A 497 13.51 12.94 1.46
N SER A 498 14.69 13.00 2.09
CA SER A 498 15.91 13.51 1.47
C SER A 498 16.51 12.52 0.46
N GLY A 499 17.37 13.02 -0.42
CA GLY A 499 18.38 12.25 -1.14
C GLY A 499 19.47 11.72 -0.20
N ALA A 500 20.50 11.10 -0.77
CA ALA A 500 21.63 10.57 -0.02
C ALA A 500 22.61 11.67 0.41
N ILE A 501 23.14 11.57 1.62
CA ILE A 501 24.12 12.47 2.23
C ILE A 501 25.30 11.63 2.74
N ASP A 502 26.52 12.09 2.47
CA ASP A 502 27.74 11.38 2.86
C ASP A 502 28.17 11.72 4.28
N LEU A 503 27.91 10.80 5.20
CA LEU A 503 28.46 10.79 6.55
C LEU A 503 29.60 9.76 6.71
N GLY A 504 30.00 9.07 5.64
CA GLY A 504 30.92 7.93 5.68
C GLY A 504 32.37 8.30 6.03
N ASN A 505 32.73 9.58 5.91
CA ASN A 505 34.04 10.07 6.32
C ASN A 505 34.15 10.36 7.83
N LEU A 506 33.04 10.28 8.56
CA LEU A 506 33.02 10.45 10.01
C LEU A 506 33.44 9.15 10.72
N THR A 507 33.91 9.31 11.95
CA THR A 507 34.32 8.20 12.83
C THR A 507 33.60 8.35 14.16
N ALA A 508 33.58 7.31 15.00
CA ALA A 508 32.93 7.33 16.32
C ALA A 508 33.40 8.44 17.29
N ASN A 509 34.49 9.15 16.98
CA ASN A 509 34.94 10.31 17.75
C ASN A 509 34.29 11.64 17.32
N HIS A 510 33.58 11.66 16.20
CA HIS A 510 32.88 12.83 15.70
C HIS A 510 31.46 12.89 16.27
N THR A 511 30.97 14.10 16.46
CA THR A 511 29.55 14.36 16.73
C THR A 511 28.85 14.87 15.48
N VAL A 512 27.58 14.50 15.28
CA VAL A 512 26.72 15.08 14.23
C VAL A 512 25.60 15.87 14.90
N ALA A 513 25.46 17.13 14.52
CA ALA A 513 24.32 17.95 14.87
C ALA A 513 23.45 18.11 13.61
N PHE A 514 22.22 17.60 13.70
CA PHE A 514 21.18 17.85 12.72
C PHE A 514 20.25 18.92 13.27
N GLU A 515 20.05 20.00 12.54
CA GLU A 515 19.19 21.12 12.91
C GLU A 515 18.16 21.36 11.79
N PHE A 516 16.95 21.75 12.17
CA PHE A 516 15.96 22.28 11.23
C PHE A 516 15.05 23.26 11.98
N LYS A 517 14.37 24.14 11.24
CA LYS A 517 13.33 25.00 11.77
C LYS A 517 11.96 24.56 11.28
N TYR A 518 10.94 24.77 12.09
CA TYR A 518 9.56 24.57 11.69
C TYR A 518 8.64 25.65 12.26
N ALA A 519 7.50 25.86 11.61
CA ALA A 519 6.44 26.74 12.10
C ALA A 519 5.06 26.10 11.87
N TYR A 520 4.21 26.20 12.89
CA TYR A 520 2.88 25.56 12.92
C TYR A 520 2.00 26.21 13.99
N HIS A 521 0.70 26.34 13.72
CA HIS A 521 -0.36 26.66 14.68
C HIS A 521 -1.46 25.59 14.63
N LYS A 522 -2.11 25.32 15.76
CA LYS A 522 -3.28 24.45 15.80
C LYS A 522 -4.46 25.06 15.07
N LYS A 523 -5.36 24.25 14.51
CA LYS A 523 -6.63 24.75 13.95
C LYS A 523 -7.72 24.81 15.03
N ASP A 524 -7.79 23.79 15.87
CA ASP A 524 -8.58 23.70 17.10
C ASP A 524 -7.69 23.38 18.31
N ALA A 525 -8.11 23.79 19.51
CA ALA A 525 -7.35 23.56 20.73
C ALA A 525 -7.13 22.05 21.03
N LEU A 526 -8.06 21.20 20.60
CA LEU A 526 -8.04 19.76 20.82
C LEU A 526 -7.20 18.98 19.81
N ASP A 527 -6.74 19.61 18.72
CA ASP A 527 -5.95 18.91 17.70
C ASP A 527 -4.64 18.35 18.29
N ASP A 528 -4.23 17.16 17.84
CA ASP A 528 -3.01 16.48 18.28
C ASP A 528 -2.23 15.90 17.09
N GLU A 529 -1.65 16.78 16.29
CA GLU A 529 -0.84 16.42 15.14
C GLU A 529 0.59 16.09 15.53
N TYR A 530 1.25 15.27 14.69
CA TYR A 530 2.58 14.75 14.95
C TYR A 530 3.54 15.19 13.84
N LEU A 531 4.60 15.91 14.21
CA LEU A 531 5.81 16.04 13.40
C LEU A 531 6.83 15.01 13.88
N LYS A 532 7.20 14.08 13.00
CA LYS A 532 8.17 13.03 13.28
C LYS A 532 9.38 13.16 12.35
N PHE A 533 10.57 12.95 12.91
CA PHE A 533 11.84 12.97 12.21
C PHE A 533 12.51 11.61 12.30
N PHE A 534 12.83 11.04 11.14
CA PHE A 534 13.46 9.73 10.99
C PHE A 534 14.80 9.85 10.26
N VAL A 535 15.65 8.85 10.48
CA VAL A 535 16.91 8.67 9.76
C VAL A 535 17.06 7.24 9.25
N SER A 536 17.83 7.07 8.19
CA SER A 536 18.18 5.79 7.59
C SER A 536 19.68 5.71 7.35
N ASN A 537 20.26 4.52 7.51
CA ASN A 537 21.64 4.19 7.14
C ASN A 537 21.72 3.17 5.99
N ASP A 538 20.61 2.90 5.33
CA ASP A 538 20.48 1.88 4.28
C ASP A 538 19.73 2.42 3.06
N CYS A 539 19.91 3.71 2.76
CA CYS A 539 19.27 4.40 1.63
C CYS A 539 17.73 4.46 1.70
N GLY A 540 17.15 4.34 2.88
CA GLY A 540 15.72 4.50 3.11
C GLY A 540 14.92 3.20 3.05
N GLU A 541 15.59 2.04 3.02
CA GLU A 541 14.94 0.74 3.16
C GLU A 541 14.38 0.57 4.58
N THR A 542 15.10 1.03 5.61
CA THR A 542 14.62 1.10 6.99
C THR A 542 14.73 2.50 7.57
N TRP A 543 13.78 2.86 8.43
CA TRP A 543 13.67 4.18 9.03
C TRP A 543 13.61 4.07 10.56
N VAL A 544 14.42 4.87 11.25
CA VAL A 544 14.45 4.92 12.72
C VAL A 544 14.04 6.32 13.20
N LEU A 545 13.01 6.38 14.05
CA LEU A 545 12.52 7.62 14.65
C LEU A 545 13.56 8.22 15.60
N ARG A 546 13.90 9.50 15.40
CA ARG A 546 14.88 10.24 16.22
C ARG A 546 14.25 11.36 17.04
N LYS A 547 13.17 11.96 16.54
CA LYS A 547 12.41 13.01 17.22
C LYS A 547 10.93 12.89 16.86
N SER A 548 10.07 13.12 17.85
CA SER A 548 8.64 13.33 17.64
C SER A 548 8.21 14.53 18.48
N ILE A 549 7.44 15.42 17.87
CA ILE A 549 6.88 16.63 18.47
C ILE A 549 5.40 16.62 18.14
N HIS A 550 4.52 16.78 19.13
CA HIS A 550 3.08 16.68 18.89
C HIS A 550 2.25 17.61 19.77
N GLY A 551 1.01 17.85 19.35
CA GLY A 551 0.02 18.63 20.08
C GLY A 551 0.58 19.97 20.57
N SER A 552 0.41 20.25 21.86
CA SER A 552 0.87 21.52 22.44
C SER A 552 2.40 21.68 22.49
N PHE A 553 3.18 20.60 22.34
CA PHE A 553 4.63 20.69 22.19
C PHE A 553 5.03 21.14 20.78
N LEU A 554 4.19 20.88 19.78
CA LEU A 554 4.37 21.39 18.43
C LEU A 554 4.10 22.90 18.41
N ASN A 555 2.89 23.30 18.79
CA ASN A 555 2.54 24.66 19.17
C ASN A 555 1.21 24.68 19.96
N SER A 556 1.07 25.57 20.94
CA SER A 556 -0.17 25.76 21.71
C SER A 556 -1.09 26.84 21.13
N ASN A 557 -0.59 27.68 20.23
CA ASN A 557 -1.39 28.74 19.59
C ASN A 557 -2.42 28.12 18.64
N VAL A 558 -3.64 28.69 18.66
CA VAL A 558 -4.77 28.23 17.85
C VAL A 558 -5.13 29.31 16.83
N GLN A 559 -5.32 28.89 15.59
CA GLN A 559 -5.72 29.72 14.47
C GLN A 559 -6.73 28.96 13.60
N ASN A 560 -8.00 29.36 13.69
CA ASN A 560 -9.11 28.70 12.99
C ASN A 560 -9.21 29.05 11.49
N SER A 561 -8.22 29.77 10.96
CA SER A 561 -8.07 30.07 9.53
C SER A 561 -6.79 29.45 8.99
N SER A 562 -6.62 29.40 7.67
CA SER A 562 -5.36 28.98 7.05
C SER A 562 -4.18 29.75 7.67
N TYR A 563 -3.15 29.02 8.07
CA TYR A 563 -1.97 29.53 8.74
C TYR A 563 -0.82 29.76 7.76
N ALA A 564 -0.10 30.87 7.98
CA ALA A 564 1.18 31.19 7.37
C ALA A 564 2.07 31.84 8.46
N PRO A 565 3.35 31.47 8.57
CA PRO A 565 4.22 31.88 9.66
C PRO A 565 4.68 33.34 9.57
N ALA A 566 4.77 33.98 10.73
CA ALA A 566 5.57 35.20 10.94
C ALA A 566 7.00 34.85 11.39
N ASP A 567 7.92 35.83 11.37
CA ASP A 567 9.33 35.63 11.72
C ASP A 567 9.50 35.03 13.13
N GLU A 568 8.66 35.45 14.09
CA GLU A 568 8.68 34.96 15.46
C GLU A 568 8.10 33.54 15.66
N ASP A 569 7.42 32.97 14.67
CA ASP A 569 6.77 31.67 14.78
C ASP A 569 7.75 30.50 14.59
N TRP A 570 8.89 30.75 13.94
CA TRP A 570 9.86 29.73 13.60
C TRP A 570 10.58 29.20 14.84
N LYS A 571 10.52 27.88 15.01
CA LYS A 571 11.15 27.15 16.12
C LYS A 571 12.28 26.28 15.60
N THR A 572 13.45 26.40 16.22
CA THR A 572 14.61 25.55 15.94
C THR A 572 14.50 24.22 16.68
N VAL A 573 14.77 23.12 15.98
CA VAL A 573 14.88 21.78 16.51
C VAL A 573 16.28 21.25 16.25
N VAL A 574 16.91 20.75 17.31
CA VAL A 574 18.23 20.10 17.24
C VAL A 574 18.08 18.62 17.57
N VAL A 575 18.69 17.77 16.75
CA VAL A 575 18.72 16.31 16.86
C VAL A 575 20.18 15.85 16.96
N ASN A 576 20.60 15.54 18.19
CA ASN A 576 21.98 15.17 18.53
C ASN A 576 22.18 13.65 18.75
N ASN A 577 21.16 12.83 18.46
CA ASN A 577 21.18 11.39 18.70
C ASN A 577 21.43 10.57 17.41
N ILE A 578 22.20 11.12 16.48
CA ILE A 578 22.74 10.43 15.30
C ILE A 578 24.16 9.97 15.64
N ASN A 579 24.36 8.66 15.70
CA ASN A 579 25.63 8.05 16.11
C ASN A 579 26.35 7.37 14.93
N ASP A 580 27.48 6.74 15.22
CA ASP A 580 28.40 6.11 14.27
C ASP A 580 27.77 5.02 13.40
N VAL A 581 26.67 4.40 13.83
CA VAL A 581 25.89 3.44 13.00
C VAL A 581 25.30 4.10 11.74
N TYR A 582 25.14 5.42 11.77
CA TYR A 582 24.62 6.23 10.66
C TYR A 582 25.71 6.98 9.89
N PHE A 583 26.98 6.80 10.25
CA PHE A 583 28.12 7.41 9.53
C PHE A 583 28.42 6.59 8.29
N VAL A 584 27.49 6.66 7.33
CA VAL A 584 27.48 5.91 6.08
C VAL A 584 27.42 6.87 4.89
N PRO A 585 27.91 6.47 3.71
CA PRO A 585 27.92 7.33 2.53
C PRO A 585 26.52 7.57 1.90
N ASN A 586 25.50 6.86 2.38
CA ASN A 586 24.14 6.85 1.87
C ASN A 586 23.11 7.20 2.97
N PHE A 587 23.48 8.06 3.91
CA PHE A 587 22.59 8.50 4.97
C PHE A 587 21.41 9.28 4.39
N ARG A 588 20.21 9.08 4.95
CA ARG A 588 19.01 9.82 4.55
C ARG A 588 18.20 10.23 5.77
N TYR A 589 17.42 11.30 5.64
CA TYR A 589 16.45 11.74 6.64
C TYR A 589 15.04 11.86 6.06
N LYS A 590 14.03 11.82 6.94
CA LYS A 590 12.62 11.93 6.58
C LYS A 590 11.85 12.72 7.62
N PHE A 591 11.01 13.64 7.16
CA PHE A 591 9.95 14.25 7.96
C PHE A 591 8.63 13.56 7.62
N GLU A 592 7.87 13.19 8.64
CA GLU A 592 6.50 12.68 8.52
C GLU A 592 5.59 13.59 9.34
N PHE A 593 4.52 14.07 8.73
CA PHE A 593 3.48 14.82 9.41
C PHE A 593 2.18 14.02 9.41
N SER A 594 1.61 13.78 10.58
CA SER A 594 0.31 13.12 10.72
C SER A 594 -0.71 14.14 11.22
N SER A 595 -1.79 14.35 10.46
CA SER A 595 -2.81 15.36 10.75
C SER A 595 -4.22 14.74 10.77
N SER A 596 -5.16 15.42 11.43
CA SER A 596 -6.59 15.08 11.43
C SER A 596 -7.37 16.36 11.16
N GLU A 597 -7.34 16.84 9.92
CA GLU A 597 -7.90 18.13 9.48
C GLU A 597 -7.27 19.36 10.16
N GLY A 598 -5.99 19.26 10.51
CA GLY A 598 -5.20 20.28 11.22
C GLY A 598 -4.90 21.55 10.43
N ASN A 599 -3.98 22.39 10.89
CA ASN A 599 -3.50 23.55 10.13
C ASN A 599 -2.21 23.25 9.36
N ASN A 600 -1.81 24.20 8.51
CA ASN A 600 -0.60 24.08 7.70
C ASN A 600 0.68 24.03 8.54
N ILE A 601 1.69 23.33 8.03
CA ILE A 601 3.03 23.28 8.63
C ILE A 601 4.10 23.69 7.62
N TYR A 602 5.15 24.35 8.12
CA TYR A 602 6.30 24.80 7.35
C TYR A 602 7.60 24.26 7.98
N ILE A 603 8.57 23.90 7.15
CA ILE A 603 9.92 23.46 7.56
C ILE A 603 10.96 24.19 6.71
N ASP A 604 12.05 24.65 7.35
CA ASP A 604 13.12 25.37 6.68
C ASP A 604 14.47 25.17 7.40
N ASP A 605 15.56 25.68 6.82
CA ASP A 605 16.91 25.69 7.39
C ASP A 605 17.38 24.31 7.90
N ILE A 606 17.31 23.28 7.05
CA ILE A 606 17.78 21.93 7.39
C ILE A 606 19.30 21.88 7.25
N ASN A 607 19.99 21.69 8.37
CA ASN A 607 21.43 21.77 8.47
C ASN A 607 22.00 20.50 9.11
N ILE A 608 23.04 19.94 8.51
CA ILE A 608 23.79 18.81 9.09
C ILE A 608 25.26 19.20 9.14
N VAL A 609 25.81 19.20 10.36
CA VAL A 609 27.20 19.57 10.60
C VAL A 609 27.86 18.59 11.56
N SER A 610 29.17 18.42 11.40
CA SER A 610 30.02 17.74 12.37
C SER A 610 31.03 18.75 12.91
N PRO A 611 30.81 19.34 14.11
CA PRO A 611 31.65 20.39 14.68
C PRO A 611 33.14 20.02 14.76
N ASP A 612 33.44 18.74 14.93
CA ASP A 612 34.81 18.22 15.08
C ASP A 612 35.52 17.99 13.71
N TYR A 613 34.79 18.09 12.59
CA TYR A 613 35.28 17.82 11.23
C TYR A 613 35.90 19.07 10.56
N VAL A 614 35.50 20.27 10.98
CA VAL A 614 36.16 21.53 10.64
C VAL A 614 37.23 21.81 11.68
N GLY A 615 38.50 21.63 11.29
CA GLY A 615 39.61 21.57 12.24
C GLY A 615 39.67 22.70 13.29
N LEU A 616 39.80 22.25 14.54
CA LEU A 616 40.19 22.93 15.79
C LEU A 616 39.07 23.56 16.64
N ASP A 617 38.76 22.82 17.72
CA ASP A 617 38.40 23.25 19.08
C ASP A 617 37.66 24.58 19.24
N GLY A 618 36.34 24.49 19.47
CA GLY A 618 35.51 25.64 19.82
C GLY A 618 34.16 25.25 20.43
N THR A 619 34.19 24.67 21.63
CA THR A 619 33.14 24.67 22.67
C THR A 619 31.66 24.55 22.28
N GLN A 620 31.08 23.45 22.78
CA GLN A 620 29.65 23.12 22.97
C GLN A 620 28.62 24.26 22.95
N ASN A 621 27.54 23.99 22.18
CA ASN A 621 26.13 24.31 22.39
C ASN A 621 25.71 25.77 22.64
N GLU A 622 25.15 26.39 21.60
CA GLU A 622 23.78 26.96 21.46
C GLU A 622 23.81 28.05 20.38
N GLY A 623 23.06 27.87 19.27
CA GLY A 623 22.88 28.87 18.20
C GLY A 623 24.13 29.18 17.38
N LEU A 624 24.68 28.19 16.66
CA LEU A 624 26.03 28.23 16.10
C LEU A 624 26.21 29.34 15.06
N ALA A 625 26.99 30.36 15.43
CA ALA A 625 27.70 31.14 14.44
C ALA A 625 28.85 30.31 13.90
N PHE A 626 28.95 30.14 12.59
CA PHE A 626 30.03 29.41 11.95
C PHE A 626 30.54 30.15 10.73
N ALA A 627 31.84 30.00 10.46
CA ALA A 627 32.48 30.55 9.28
C ALA A 627 33.12 29.43 8.44
N SER A 628 32.96 29.48 7.12
CA SER A 628 33.57 28.49 6.22
C SER A 628 34.21 29.13 4.99
N LEU A 629 35.26 28.49 4.45
CA LEU A 629 35.97 28.93 3.26
C LEU A 629 35.86 27.88 2.15
N TYR A 630 35.26 28.24 1.02
CA TYR A 630 35.17 27.34 -0.13
C TYR A 630 35.30 28.07 -1.49
N PRO A 631 36.08 27.54 -2.46
CA PRO A 631 36.95 26.37 -2.35
C PRO A 631 38.20 26.65 -1.49
N ASN A 632 38.70 25.62 -0.80
CA ASN A 632 39.94 25.69 -0.02
C ASN A 632 40.56 24.28 0.11
N PRO A 633 41.70 23.98 -0.54
CA PRO A 633 42.59 24.90 -1.24
C PRO A 633 41.97 25.54 -2.48
N THR A 634 42.38 26.77 -2.82
CA THR A 634 41.89 27.49 -4.01
C THR A 634 42.98 27.78 -5.03
N ASN A 635 42.64 27.63 -6.31
CA ASN A 635 43.42 28.13 -7.45
C ASN A 635 42.91 29.50 -7.95
N GLY A 636 41.71 29.92 -7.53
CA GLY A 636 41.04 31.17 -7.90
C GLY A 636 40.52 31.91 -6.68
N ASN A 637 39.36 32.57 -6.74
CA ASN A 637 38.76 33.18 -5.55
C ASN A 637 38.25 32.09 -4.58
N SER A 638 38.13 32.42 -3.30
CA SER A 638 37.47 31.59 -2.28
C SER A 638 36.30 32.40 -1.72
N ASN A 639 35.21 31.76 -1.33
CA ASN A 639 34.09 32.44 -0.68
C ASN A 639 34.13 32.12 0.81
N LEU A 640 34.06 33.18 1.62
CA LEU A 640 33.84 33.11 3.04
C LEU A 640 32.35 33.22 3.31
N THR A 641 31.75 32.16 3.85
CA THR A 641 30.38 32.17 4.32
C THR A 641 30.37 32.33 5.83
N LEU A 642 29.62 33.31 6.33
CA LEU A 642 29.39 33.56 7.75
C LEU A 642 27.90 33.37 8.04
N ARG A 643 27.58 32.48 8.99
CA ARG A 643 26.23 32.34 9.55
C ARG A 643 26.23 32.52 11.07
N GLY A 644 25.11 32.97 11.65
CA GLY A 644 24.94 33.25 13.09
C GLY A 644 25.63 34.52 13.59
N TYR A 645 25.96 35.44 12.69
CA TYR A 645 26.57 36.75 12.98
C TYR A 645 25.58 37.91 12.86
N ASP A 646 24.27 37.62 12.75
CA ASP A 646 23.21 38.61 12.61
C ASP A 646 23.22 39.63 13.76
N ASN A 647 23.01 40.90 13.41
CA ASN A 647 23.04 42.04 14.32
C ASN A 647 24.34 42.22 15.12
N MET A 648 25.43 41.51 14.75
CA MET A 648 26.74 41.66 15.36
C MET A 648 27.62 42.61 14.54
N ASN A 649 28.43 43.41 15.22
CA ASN A 649 29.57 44.07 14.58
C ASN A 649 30.65 43.03 14.33
N ILE A 650 31.01 42.81 13.07
CA ILE A 650 32.08 41.89 12.69
C ILE A 650 33.19 42.62 11.97
N SER A 651 34.43 42.18 12.20
CA SER A 651 35.59 42.51 11.38
C SER A 651 36.19 41.23 10.82
N VAL A 652 36.36 41.17 9.51
CA VAL A 652 37.03 40.06 8.82
C VAL A 652 38.34 40.55 8.23
N THR A 653 39.44 39.92 8.64
CA THR A 653 40.80 40.35 8.27
C THR A 653 41.65 39.18 7.81
N LEU A 654 42.30 39.34 6.66
CA LEU A 654 43.26 38.40 6.11
C LEU A 654 44.68 38.72 6.59
N TYR A 655 45.39 37.71 7.05
CA TYR A 655 46.78 37.75 7.52
C TYR A 655 47.66 36.76 6.75
N ASP A 656 48.95 37.05 6.67
CA ASP A 656 49.95 36.06 6.28
C ASP A 656 50.25 35.10 7.45
N ILE A 657 51.02 34.04 7.19
CA ILE A 657 51.39 33.04 8.21
C ILE A 657 52.27 33.60 9.34
N ASN A 658 52.87 34.78 9.15
CA ASN A 658 53.67 35.47 10.16
C ASN A 658 52.82 36.45 11.00
N GLY A 659 51.52 36.53 10.74
CA GLY A 659 50.59 37.44 11.43
C GLY A 659 50.64 38.88 10.91
N ALA A 660 51.27 39.15 9.77
CA ALA A 660 51.21 40.46 9.14
C ALA A 660 49.84 40.64 8.45
N ARG A 661 49.18 41.77 8.73
CA ARG A 661 47.87 42.10 8.15
C ARG A 661 48.00 42.37 6.65
N ILE A 662 47.28 41.60 5.83
CA ILE A 662 47.22 41.78 4.38
C ILE A 662 46.09 42.74 4.02
N GLN A 663 44.86 42.41 4.44
CA GLN A 663 43.66 43.15 4.06
C GLN A 663 42.58 43.00 5.13
N GLU A 664 41.91 44.10 5.46
CA GLU A 664 40.62 44.07 6.17
C GLU A 664 39.51 44.04 5.10
N MET A 665 38.73 42.96 5.07
CA MET A 665 37.72 42.74 4.04
C MET A 665 36.45 43.51 4.35
N ILE A 666 36.00 43.41 5.60
CA ILE A 666 34.84 44.14 6.11
C ILE A 666 35.04 44.50 7.58
N ASN A 667 34.38 45.58 7.99
CA ASN A 667 34.20 45.96 9.38
C ASN A 667 32.84 46.67 9.49
N THR A 668 31.79 45.90 9.73
CA THR A 668 30.40 46.38 9.65
C THR A 668 29.50 45.58 10.57
N THR A 669 28.34 46.15 10.90
CA THR A 669 27.21 45.38 11.44
C THR A 669 26.65 44.49 10.34
N VAL A 670 26.48 43.20 10.62
CA VAL A 670 25.80 42.27 9.70
C VAL A 670 24.29 42.36 9.94
N THR A 671 23.52 42.63 8.90
CA THR A 671 22.05 42.73 9.00
C THR A 671 21.32 41.45 8.60
N ASN A 672 22.03 40.48 8.01
CA ASN A 672 21.47 39.25 7.46
C ASN A 672 22.23 38.05 8.02
N ASP A 673 21.53 36.97 8.38
CA ASP A 673 22.15 35.79 9.01
C ASP A 673 23.04 34.96 8.07
N ASN A 674 23.13 35.32 6.79
CA ASN A 674 23.99 34.65 5.82
C ASN A 674 24.77 35.68 5.00
N LEU A 675 26.01 35.96 5.42
CA LEU A 675 26.91 36.86 4.71
C LEU A 675 27.96 36.05 3.95
N SER A 676 27.94 36.19 2.63
CA SER A 676 28.97 35.63 1.76
C SER A 676 29.91 36.72 1.26
N LEU A 677 31.22 36.55 1.49
CA LEU A 677 32.26 37.46 1.05
C LEU A 677 33.19 36.71 0.10
N GLN A 678 33.41 37.25 -1.09
CA GLN A 678 34.42 36.71 -1.99
C GLN A 678 35.81 37.20 -1.59
N LEU A 679 36.69 36.27 -1.23
CA LEU A 679 38.13 36.48 -1.10
C LEU A 679 38.78 36.42 -2.47
N GLU A 680 39.18 37.59 -2.96
CA GLU A 680 40.07 37.68 -4.11
C GLU A 680 41.46 37.20 -3.73
N THR A 681 41.86 36.03 -4.24
CA THR A 681 43.19 35.45 -3.95
C THR A 681 44.18 35.63 -5.10
N ALA A 682 43.78 36.32 -6.17
CA ALA A 682 44.59 36.48 -7.39
C ALA A 682 45.92 37.22 -7.15
N SER A 683 45.95 38.14 -6.19
CA SER A 683 47.15 38.90 -5.80
C SER A 683 48.01 38.21 -4.74
N LEU A 684 47.53 37.10 -4.17
CA LEU A 684 48.23 36.34 -3.14
C LEU A 684 49.23 35.36 -3.78
N ALA A 685 50.41 35.24 -3.18
CA ALA A 685 51.37 34.20 -3.54
C ALA A 685 50.83 32.81 -3.12
N LYS A 686 51.37 31.76 -3.74
CA LYS A 686 51.08 30.39 -3.31
C LYS A 686 51.55 30.20 -1.87
N GLY A 687 50.68 29.70 -1.00
CA GLY A 687 50.98 29.63 0.43
C GLY A 687 49.76 29.49 1.32
N VAL A 688 49.99 29.59 2.64
CA VAL A 688 48.97 29.52 3.68
C VAL A 688 48.73 30.91 4.25
N TYR A 689 47.46 31.26 4.39
CA TYR A 689 46.96 32.51 4.95
C TYR A 689 45.97 32.24 6.08
N LEU A 690 45.75 33.24 6.93
CA LEU A 690 44.80 33.17 8.04
C LEU A 690 43.70 34.20 7.82
N VAL A 691 42.45 33.78 7.88
CA VAL A 691 41.27 34.65 7.84
C VAL A 691 40.73 34.74 9.26
N ASN A 692 40.95 35.87 9.92
CA ASN A 692 40.43 36.12 11.26
C ASN A 692 39.08 36.81 11.17
N ILE A 693 38.12 36.28 11.92
CA ILE A 693 36.78 36.84 12.06
C ILE A 693 36.60 37.20 13.53
N LYS A 694 36.26 38.45 13.80
CA LYS A 694 36.08 38.94 15.16
C LYS A 694 34.73 39.64 15.28
N SER A 695 33.97 39.29 16.32
CA SER A 695 32.78 40.03 16.76
C SER A 695 32.92 40.46 18.21
N ASP A 696 31.89 41.13 18.76
CA ASP A 696 31.90 41.63 20.13
C ASP A 696 32.16 40.52 21.18
N ASN A 697 31.71 39.29 20.90
CA ASN A 697 31.83 38.14 21.83
C ASN A 697 32.49 36.89 21.21
N LYS A 698 32.88 36.90 19.93
CA LYS A 698 33.42 35.72 19.23
C LYS A 698 34.71 36.05 18.48
N PHE A 699 35.61 35.09 18.40
CA PHE A 699 36.84 35.18 17.61
C PHE A 699 37.12 33.82 16.97
N GLU A 700 37.20 33.79 15.64
CA GLU A 700 37.42 32.59 14.85
C GLU A 700 38.57 32.85 13.85
N THR A 701 39.33 31.81 13.51
CA THR A 701 40.43 31.91 12.54
C THR A 701 40.36 30.73 11.59
N LEU A 702 40.13 31.01 10.31
CA LEU A 702 40.12 30.00 9.25
C LEU A 702 41.44 29.99 8.49
N LYS A 703 41.90 28.81 8.09
CA LYS A 703 43.09 28.64 7.27
C LYS A 703 42.71 28.69 5.79
N LEU A 704 43.28 29.60 5.01
CA LEU A 704 43.15 29.65 3.55
C LEU A 704 44.43 29.11 2.88
N ILE A 705 44.29 28.19 1.93
CA ILE A 705 45.40 27.59 1.18
C ILE A 705 45.31 28.03 -0.28
N LYS A 706 46.28 28.82 -0.75
CA LYS A 706 46.42 29.24 -2.15
C LYS A 706 47.40 28.32 -2.88
N GLN A 707 46.93 27.65 -3.93
CA GLN A 707 47.73 26.70 -4.72
C GLN A 707 48.41 27.29 -5.94
#